data_AF-A0A4W4ES15-F1
#
_entry.id   AF-A0A4W4ES15-F1
#
_cell.length_a   1.000
_cell.length_b   1.000
_cell.length_c   1.000
_cell.angle_alpha   90.00
_cell.angle_beta   90.00
_cell.angle_gamma   90.00
#
_symmetry.space_group_name_H-M   'P 1'
#
loop_
_entity.id
_entity.type
_entity.pdbx_description
1 polymer ?
#
loop_
_entity_poly.entity_id
_entity_poly.type
_entity_poly.pdbx_seq_one_letter_code
_entity_poly.pdbx_strand_id
1 'polypeptide(L)'
;MKRQALAEFEAYRQRMEDVQLCAEAQHTQRVVSMSREVEDMRRSFEEKMRAFAQVQTQFEQEKRQALEELRTAHRQEVQELLRSHQSQNASFSKDQEKLGQLHKQEVEALTERVEELKQDKKRLVEEYEAKLSKAQAFYERELEAMKRTQQMTADNLLAWKKTEAELRNEFQAQESALQKTLGKLRSELQRVQDEARDSREKSHKLQASLAAAENNIKVTQDAEIIAIRQKEAECELEATRDRVQQQATEILLKASQIGSLQATQMTHEAAIRDLESEKSRLKDKVLRLEEERGAIQTKSQTLEERQRQQILLLEKVPEKQVYEKEVLSLRTQHEEDAAHFREAQGRTLEELSKKHRATLESTQSTAEKEKHRLLAVSAVPATHTHPPTHRQTQEHTTHSRLQEMLKQGEQGLSSAKGHISSLKEAQEKLLEELDATRARLRETTNLLTALQVRGEMEAQTQQHEAKLISTKEEEKHRMDKMALELELKWTETLRQECKKLREELREEHEESKTAALTQLAQSKEHELGSARESWHRKVEDLLEQISLLKQSLEMQLSQSQHSLQQLQAQFSQEREHLGQQLQELELEHQRREERLHEAHCCTIQDMQEELEERLRQQHHLELQSLREVHRQNLETLKQQSEQELQTLRFELEDEGKAMLASLRSELNHLHASAIEHLRQTHQQEAAAAKQELEDALERSRTQERELLTCISDLQEEVTRRKNHIADLDHEIHTLNENISTLTKELELKGKEVLKIRSEANQQIRLEGTEEKFRNRESRPEDLQMIAELKEMVTERETLVKKLVQKRKNDKSANRFSSSPNLRANAEASGAGSSQPQPSRLQPIPNSPIHQLELNTSKPLPPPTPPTESKKFMSPPETEESPVASPDPQRQEWFAQYFTF
;
A
#
# COMPACT_ATOMS: atom_id res chain seq x y z
N MET A 1 -59.82 109.32 -104.87
CA MET A 1 -59.96 108.22 -105.87
C MET A 1 -58.61 107.60 -106.23
N LYS A 2 -58.07 107.65 -107.46
CA LYS A 2 -56.93 106.77 -107.87
C LYS A 2 -55.70 106.76 -106.95
N ARG A 3 -55.21 107.93 -106.48
CA ARG A 3 -54.07 108.01 -105.53
C ARG A 3 -54.38 107.42 -104.15
N GLN A 4 -55.64 107.50 -103.72
CA GLN A 4 -56.08 107.00 -102.43
C GLN A 4 -56.21 105.47 -102.43
N ALA A 5 -56.80 104.90 -103.49
CA ALA A 5 -56.87 103.44 -103.65
C ALA A 5 -55.47 102.79 -103.79
N LEU A 6 -54.50 103.48 -104.39
CA LEU A 6 -53.10 103.02 -104.42
C LEU A 6 -52.46 103.02 -103.03
N ALA A 7 -52.62 104.10 -102.25
CA ALA A 7 -52.12 104.16 -100.88
C ALA A 7 -52.79 103.13 -99.95
N GLU A 8 -54.10 102.88 -100.13
CA GLU A 8 -54.85 101.84 -99.40
C GLU A 8 -54.38 100.42 -99.79
N PHE A 9 -54.05 100.18 -101.07
CA PHE A 9 -53.48 98.92 -101.54
C PHE A 9 -52.03 98.72 -101.07
N GLU A 10 -51.18 99.75 -101.10
CA GLU A 10 -49.82 99.72 -100.56
C GLU A 10 -49.83 99.47 -99.04
N ALA A 11 -50.72 100.14 -98.29
CA ALA A 11 -50.90 99.89 -96.86
C ALA A 11 -51.47 98.49 -96.57
N TYR A 12 -52.37 97.95 -97.42
CA TYR A 12 -52.83 96.57 -97.29
C TYR A 12 -51.71 95.57 -97.58
N ARG A 13 -50.95 95.78 -98.65
CA ARG A 13 -49.78 94.96 -99.00
C ARG A 13 -48.77 94.95 -97.85
N GLN A 14 -48.41 96.12 -97.31
CA GLN A 14 -47.45 96.23 -96.22
C GLN A 14 -47.96 95.55 -94.94
N ARG A 15 -49.27 95.67 -94.61
CA ARG A 15 -49.88 94.89 -93.52
C ARG A 15 -49.84 93.38 -93.78
N MET A 16 -50.02 92.93 -95.01
CA MET A 16 -49.92 91.51 -95.36
C MET A 16 -48.47 91.01 -95.25
N GLU A 17 -47.50 91.82 -95.67
CA GLU A 17 -46.07 91.55 -95.50
C GLU A 17 -45.68 91.53 -94.00
N ASP A 18 -46.17 92.46 -93.18
CA ASP A 18 -45.97 92.48 -91.72
C ASP A 18 -46.63 91.28 -91.02
N VAL A 19 -47.85 90.91 -91.41
CA VAL A 19 -48.55 89.71 -90.88
C VAL A 19 -47.83 88.44 -91.29
N GLN A 20 -47.31 88.37 -92.52
CA GLN A 20 -46.50 87.24 -92.99
C GLN A 20 -45.19 87.15 -92.21
N LEU A 21 -44.46 88.25 -92.04
CA LEU A 21 -43.23 88.32 -91.22
C LEU A 21 -43.49 87.93 -89.76
N CYS A 22 -44.63 88.33 -89.19
CA CYS A 22 -45.04 87.90 -87.85
C CYS A 22 -45.35 86.40 -87.78
N ALA A 23 -46.03 85.85 -88.78
CA ALA A 23 -46.35 84.42 -88.85
C ALA A 23 -45.08 83.56 -89.05
N GLU A 24 -44.16 84.02 -89.89
CA GLU A 24 -42.83 83.42 -90.11
C GLU A 24 -41.99 83.49 -88.82
N ALA A 25 -41.89 84.66 -88.17
CA ALA A 25 -41.19 84.80 -86.90
C ALA A 25 -41.78 83.91 -85.79
N GLN A 26 -43.11 83.81 -85.70
CA GLN A 26 -43.79 82.88 -84.77
C GLN A 26 -43.55 81.41 -85.13
N HIS A 27 -43.36 81.07 -86.41
CA HIS A 27 -42.99 79.72 -86.81
C HIS A 27 -41.53 79.43 -86.44
N THR A 28 -40.59 80.32 -86.77
CA THR A 28 -39.18 80.21 -86.37
C THR A 28 -39.02 80.14 -84.85
N GLN A 29 -39.74 80.97 -84.08
CA GLN A 29 -39.72 80.92 -82.62
C GLN A 29 -40.22 79.58 -82.07
N ARG A 30 -41.29 79.01 -82.65
CA ARG A 30 -41.78 77.67 -82.28
C ARG A 30 -40.76 76.58 -82.62
N VAL A 31 -40.15 76.63 -83.80
CA VAL A 31 -39.08 75.69 -84.19
C VAL A 31 -37.88 75.80 -83.23
N VAL A 32 -37.43 77.01 -82.90
CA VAL A 32 -36.33 77.23 -81.94
C VAL A 32 -36.68 76.74 -80.53
N SER A 33 -37.92 76.93 -80.05
CA SER A 33 -38.37 76.35 -78.78
C SER A 33 -38.32 74.84 -78.81
N MET A 34 -38.90 74.21 -79.83
CA MET A 34 -38.90 72.76 -79.99
C MET A 34 -37.48 72.19 -80.14
N SER A 35 -36.59 72.85 -80.90
CA SER A 35 -35.18 72.44 -81.02
C SER A 35 -34.46 72.53 -79.67
N ARG A 36 -34.73 73.58 -78.88
CA ARG A 36 -34.18 73.72 -77.52
C ARG A 36 -34.71 72.65 -76.59
N GLU A 37 -36.01 72.38 -76.59
CA GLU A 37 -36.64 71.31 -75.81
C GLU A 37 -36.07 69.92 -76.18
N VAL A 38 -35.87 69.64 -77.47
CA VAL A 38 -35.24 68.40 -77.96
C VAL A 38 -33.78 68.31 -77.53
N GLU A 39 -33.03 69.41 -77.54
CA GLU A 39 -31.63 69.41 -77.10
C GLU A 39 -31.46 69.36 -75.57
N ASP A 40 -32.39 69.94 -74.82
CA ASP A 40 -32.51 69.80 -73.36
C ASP A 40 -32.88 68.34 -73.00
N MET A 41 -33.80 67.71 -73.75
CA MET A 41 -34.12 66.27 -73.62
C MET A 41 -32.92 65.39 -73.99
N ARG A 42 -32.17 65.71 -75.05
CA ARG A 42 -30.95 64.98 -75.44
C ARG A 42 -29.90 65.08 -74.33
N ARG A 43 -29.63 66.28 -73.81
CA ARG A 43 -28.71 66.49 -72.68
C ARG A 43 -29.15 65.73 -71.43
N SER A 44 -30.44 65.73 -71.07
CA SER A 44 -30.97 64.94 -69.95
C SER A 44 -30.82 63.43 -70.17
N PHE A 45 -30.98 62.93 -71.40
CA PHE A 45 -30.75 61.53 -71.72
C PHE A 45 -29.26 61.15 -71.64
N GLU A 46 -28.38 61.98 -72.21
CA GLU A 46 -26.92 61.80 -72.10
C GLU A 46 -26.45 61.84 -70.63
N GLU A 47 -27.01 62.71 -69.80
CA GLU A 47 -26.75 62.77 -68.35
C GLU A 47 -27.21 61.50 -67.63
N LYS A 48 -28.41 60.99 -67.94
CA LYS A 48 -28.90 59.71 -67.41
C LYS A 48 -28.03 58.53 -67.86
N MET A 49 -27.56 58.53 -69.11
CA MET A 49 -26.63 57.51 -69.61
C MET A 49 -25.27 57.59 -68.91
N ARG A 50 -24.73 58.79 -68.66
CA ARG A 50 -23.50 58.99 -67.88
C ARG A 50 -23.67 58.53 -66.42
N ALA A 51 -24.79 58.89 -65.78
CA ALA A 51 -25.11 58.44 -64.42
C ALA A 51 -25.29 56.92 -64.33
N PHE A 52 -25.98 56.31 -65.31
CA PHE A 52 -26.13 54.86 -65.39
C PHE A 52 -24.77 54.16 -65.57
N ALA A 53 -23.89 54.67 -66.44
CA ALA A 53 -22.54 54.13 -66.62
C ALA A 53 -21.69 54.27 -65.33
N GLN A 54 -21.84 55.37 -64.58
CA GLN A 54 -21.20 55.54 -63.28
C GLN A 54 -21.71 54.52 -62.26
N VAL A 55 -23.03 54.31 -62.15
CA VAL A 55 -23.61 53.30 -61.25
C VAL A 55 -23.20 51.88 -61.68
N GLN A 56 -23.14 51.59 -62.98
CA GLN A 56 -22.66 50.30 -63.48
C GLN A 56 -21.19 50.06 -63.10
N THR A 57 -20.31 51.06 -63.26
CA THR A 57 -18.90 50.92 -62.88
C THR A 57 -18.70 50.80 -61.37
N GLN A 58 -19.51 51.50 -60.56
CA GLN A 58 -19.56 51.34 -59.10
C GLN A 58 -19.99 49.92 -58.71
N PHE A 59 -21.10 49.42 -59.24
CA PHE A 59 -21.58 48.06 -58.98
C PHE A 59 -20.57 46.99 -59.41
N GLU A 60 -19.89 47.17 -60.56
CA GLU A 60 -18.81 46.28 -60.96
C GLU A 60 -17.60 46.34 -60.03
N GLN A 61 -17.28 47.51 -59.46
CA GLN A 61 -16.23 47.67 -58.46
C GLN A 61 -16.60 47.01 -57.12
N GLU A 62 -17.80 47.26 -56.60
CA GLU A 62 -18.34 46.63 -55.40
C GLU A 62 -18.38 45.11 -55.54
N LYS A 63 -18.84 44.60 -56.69
CA LYS A 63 -18.82 43.16 -57.00
C LYS A 63 -17.40 42.59 -57.00
N ARG A 64 -16.40 43.32 -57.54
CA ARG A 64 -14.99 42.90 -57.49
C ARG A 64 -14.45 42.91 -56.06
N GLN A 65 -14.80 43.91 -55.26
CA GLN A 65 -14.41 44.03 -53.85
C GLN A 65 -15.01 42.88 -53.02
N ALA A 66 -16.32 42.67 -53.05
CA ALA A 66 -16.99 41.59 -52.34
C ALA A 66 -16.47 40.18 -52.74
N LEU A 67 -16.13 39.98 -54.02
CA LEU A 67 -15.50 38.73 -54.47
C LEU A 67 -14.07 38.56 -53.94
N GLU A 68 -13.29 39.63 -53.80
CA GLU A 68 -11.94 39.55 -53.25
C GLU A 68 -11.96 39.41 -51.72
N GLU A 69 -12.87 40.10 -51.04
CA GLU A 69 -13.16 39.91 -49.60
C GLU A 69 -13.52 38.44 -49.32
N LEU A 70 -14.47 37.85 -50.06
CA LEU A 70 -14.84 36.45 -49.93
C LEU A 70 -13.66 35.49 -50.20
N ARG A 71 -12.80 35.79 -51.18
CA ARG A 71 -11.56 35.03 -51.43
C ARG A 71 -10.56 35.16 -50.30
N THR A 72 -10.44 36.33 -49.68
CA THR A 72 -9.53 36.54 -48.53
C THR A 72 -10.04 35.84 -47.27
N ALA A 73 -11.35 35.91 -46.99
CA ALA A 73 -11.99 35.18 -45.89
C ALA A 73 -11.81 33.67 -46.07
N HIS A 74 -12.13 33.12 -47.25
CA HIS A 74 -11.92 31.69 -47.52
C HIS A 74 -10.44 31.27 -47.40
N ARG A 75 -9.50 32.12 -47.82
CA ARG A 75 -8.06 31.88 -47.65
C ARG A 75 -7.64 31.89 -46.17
N GLN A 76 -8.27 32.72 -45.34
CA GLN A 76 -8.06 32.75 -43.89
C GLN A 76 -8.64 31.50 -43.23
N GLU A 77 -9.89 31.12 -43.52
CA GLU A 77 -10.53 29.88 -43.05
C GLU A 77 -9.66 28.65 -43.36
N VAL A 78 -9.17 28.51 -44.59
CA VAL A 78 -8.29 27.40 -44.98
C VAL A 78 -6.97 27.42 -44.21
N GLN A 79 -6.39 28.59 -43.95
CA GLN A 79 -5.19 28.70 -43.10
C GLN A 79 -5.46 28.36 -41.64
N GLU A 80 -6.61 28.74 -41.10
CA GLU A 80 -7.02 28.41 -39.73
C GLU A 80 -7.31 26.93 -39.56
N LEU A 81 -8.00 26.30 -40.51
CA LEU A 81 -8.19 24.84 -40.55
C LEU A 81 -6.84 24.10 -40.62
N LEU A 82 -5.90 24.57 -41.44
CA LEU A 82 -4.55 23.98 -41.53
C LEU A 82 -3.76 24.16 -40.21
N ARG A 83 -3.80 25.35 -39.58
CA ARG A 83 -3.17 25.58 -38.27
C ARG A 83 -3.81 24.71 -37.18
N SER A 84 -5.14 24.61 -37.17
CA SER A 84 -5.90 23.77 -36.24
C SER A 84 -5.48 22.31 -36.39
N HIS A 85 -5.52 21.75 -37.60
CA HIS A 85 -5.08 20.38 -37.88
C HIS A 85 -3.59 20.15 -37.54
N GLN A 86 -2.69 21.11 -37.81
CA GLN A 86 -1.29 21.02 -37.39
C GLN A 86 -1.15 21.01 -35.86
N SER A 87 -1.91 21.85 -35.14
CA SER A 87 -1.89 21.89 -33.68
C SER A 87 -2.47 20.61 -33.05
N GLN A 88 -3.53 20.06 -33.63
CA GLN A 88 -4.14 18.79 -33.22
C GLN A 88 -3.20 17.61 -33.46
N ASN A 89 -2.52 17.55 -34.62
CA ASN A 89 -1.51 16.53 -34.87
C ASN A 89 -0.31 16.67 -33.93
N ALA A 90 0.11 17.89 -33.59
CA ALA A 90 1.17 18.13 -32.62
C ALA A 90 0.77 17.74 -31.19
N SER A 91 -0.49 17.93 -30.78
CA SER A 91 -0.98 17.43 -29.50
C SER A 91 -1.11 15.90 -29.50
N PHE A 92 -1.70 15.32 -30.54
CA PHE A 92 -1.82 13.87 -30.69
C PHE A 92 -0.45 13.17 -30.67
N SER A 93 0.53 13.70 -31.40
CA SER A 93 1.90 13.17 -31.39
C SER A 93 2.55 13.23 -30.00
N LYS A 94 2.32 14.31 -29.23
CA LYS A 94 2.83 14.42 -27.85
C LYS A 94 2.11 13.47 -26.89
N ASP A 95 0.81 13.28 -27.04
CA ASP A 95 0.04 12.39 -26.18
C ASP A 95 0.33 10.91 -26.52
N GLN A 96 0.58 10.58 -27.79
CA GLN A 96 1.12 9.30 -28.23
C GLN A 96 2.52 9.05 -27.64
N GLU A 97 3.39 10.06 -27.63
CA GLU A 97 4.72 9.95 -27.01
C GLU A 97 4.65 9.74 -25.49
N LYS A 98 3.82 10.52 -24.78
CA LYS A 98 3.55 10.32 -23.33
C LYS A 98 3.02 8.93 -23.04
N LEU A 99 2.06 8.44 -23.83
CA LEU A 99 1.50 7.10 -23.66
C LEU A 99 2.57 6.02 -23.90
N GLY A 100 3.44 6.21 -24.90
CA GLY A 100 4.61 5.35 -25.12
C GLY A 100 5.61 5.38 -23.95
N GLN A 101 5.85 6.55 -23.35
CA GLN A 101 6.70 6.69 -22.16
C GLN A 101 6.08 6.02 -20.92
N LEU A 102 4.77 6.16 -20.71
CA LEU A 102 4.05 5.49 -19.61
C LEU A 102 4.07 3.97 -19.77
N HIS A 103 3.73 3.44 -20.95
CA HIS A 103 3.83 2.00 -21.20
C HIS A 103 5.26 1.48 -21.04
N LYS A 104 6.28 2.28 -21.44
CA LYS A 104 7.67 1.92 -21.23
C LYS A 104 8.01 1.84 -19.73
N GLN A 105 7.62 2.83 -18.93
CA GLN A 105 7.83 2.84 -17.49
C GLN A 105 7.10 1.67 -16.79
N GLU A 106 5.89 1.35 -17.22
CA GLU A 106 5.12 0.21 -16.72
C GLU A 106 5.81 -1.13 -17.05
N VAL A 107 6.32 -1.30 -18.27
CA VAL A 107 7.11 -2.47 -18.66
C VAL A 107 8.43 -2.56 -17.88
N GLU A 108 9.12 -1.43 -17.65
CA GLU A 108 10.35 -1.38 -16.85
C GLU A 108 10.06 -1.79 -15.39
N ALA A 109 9.03 -1.22 -14.75
CA ALA A 109 8.62 -1.57 -13.38
C ALA A 109 8.15 -3.02 -13.24
N LEU A 110 7.39 -3.55 -14.22
CA LEU A 110 7.01 -4.97 -14.25
C LEU A 110 8.23 -5.88 -14.43
N THR A 111 9.23 -5.46 -15.21
CA THR A 111 10.48 -6.21 -15.40
C THR A 111 11.30 -6.25 -14.10
N GLU A 112 11.46 -5.11 -13.43
CA GLU A 112 12.11 -5.02 -12.11
C GLU A 112 11.40 -5.93 -11.11
N ARG A 113 10.06 -5.88 -11.03
CA ARG A 113 9.28 -6.73 -10.13
C ARG A 113 9.42 -8.23 -10.45
N VAL A 114 9.57 -8.60 -11.71
CA VAL A 114 9.86 -9.99 -12.12
C VAL A 114 11.27 -10.42 -11.69
N GLU A 115 12.26 -9.55 -11.76
CA GLU A 115 13.62 -9.86 -11.28
C GLU A 115 13.69 -9.95 -9.75
N GLU A 116 12.97 -9.11 -9.01
CA GLU A 116 12.80 -9.26 -7.55
C GLU A 116 12.21 -10.62 -7.20
N LEU A 117 11.09 -11.01 -7.83
CA LEU A 117 10.44 -12.31 -7.60
C LEU A 117 11.32 -13.50 -7.99
N LYS A 118 12.18 -13.38 -9.01
CA LYS A 118 13.20 -14.39 -9.34
C LYS A 118 14.26 -14.50 -8.24
N GLN A 119 14.71 -13.39 -7.67
CA GLN A 119 15.68 -13.38 -6.57
C GLN A 119 15.08 -13.93 -5.27
N ASP A 120 13.84 -13.57 -4.94
CA ASP A 120 13.12 -14.12 -3.79
C ASP A 120 12.91 -15.63 -3.95
N LYS A 121 12.48 -16.09 -5.14
CA LYS A 121 12.38 -17.53 -5.46
C LYS A 121 13.72 -18.24 -5.29
N LYS A 122 14.82 -17.63 -5.74
CA LYS A 122 16.17 -18.21 -5.60
C LYS A 122 16.56 -18.34 -4.12
N ARG A 123 16.43 -17.26 -3.34
CA ARG A 123 16.70 -17.27 -1.89
C ARG A 123 15.86 -18.33 -1.16
N LEU A 124 14.58 -18.44 -1.50
CA LEU A 124 13.68 -19.44 -0.92
C LEU A 124 14.11 -20.88 -1.24
N VAL A 125 14.57 -21.15 -2.47
CA VAL A 125 15.12 -22.47 -2.85
C VAL A 125 16.39 -22.76 -2.05
N GLU A 126 17.35 -21.82 -1.99
CA GLU A 126 18.61 -21.97 -1.24
C GLU A 126 18.34 -22.22 0.26
N GLU A 127 17.33 -21.57 0.84
CA GLU A 127 16.89 -21.83 2.22
C GLU A 127 16.29 -23.24 2.41
N TYR A 128 15.45 -23.70 1.48
CA TYR A 128 14.86 -25.04 1.57
C TYR A 128 15.91 -26.13 1.36
N GLU A 129 16.86 -25.95 0.44
CA GLU A 129 18.01 -26.83 0.26
C GLU A 129 18.88 -26.86 1.53
N ALA A 130 19.19 -25.71 2.13
CA ALA A 130 19.94 -25.65 3.38
C ALA A 130 19.19 -26.32 4.56
N LYS A 131 17.86 -26.20 4.63
CA LYS A 131 17.02 -26.91 5.63
C LYS A 131 17.04 -28.42 5.38
N LEU A 132 16.94 -28.86 4.13
CA LEU A 132 17.01 -30.27 3.73
C LEU A 132 18.37 -30.90 4.05
N SER A 133 19.48 -30.25 3.69
CA SER A 133 20.83 -30.73 3.99
C SER A 133 21.12 -30.79 5.49
N LYS A 134 20.60 -29.85 6.29
CA LYS A 134 20.67 -29.91 7.76
C LYS A 134 19.91 -31.13 8.32
N ALA A 135 18.72 -31.41 7.80
CA ALA A 135 17.94 -32.59 8.20
C ALA A 135 18.62 -33.91 7.79
N GLN A 136 19.15 -33.99 6.56
CA GLN A 136 19.94 -35.14 6.09
C GLN A 136 21.15 -35.38 7.00
N ALA A 137 21.96 -34.36 7.27
CA ALA A 137 23.12 -34.46 8.15
C ALA A 137 22.77 -34.73 9.63
N PHE A 138 21.52 -34.49 10.06
CA PHE A 138 21.04 -34.93 11.37
C PHE A 138 20.75 -36.44 11.35
N TYR A 139 19.95 -36.92 10.38
CA TYR A 139 19.64 -38.35 10.26
C TYR A 139 20.87 -39.22 9.98
N GLU A 140 21.85 -38.73 9.22
CA GLU A 140 23.13 -39.42 9.03
C GLU A 140 23.89 -39.59 10.35
N ARG A 141 23.96 -38.54 11.19
CA ARG A 141 24.61 -38.60 12.51
C ARG A 141 23.88 -39.54 13.48
N GLU A 142 22.55 -39.50 13.52
CA GLU A 142 21.71 -40.44 14.28
C GLU A 142 21.98 -41.89 13.84
N LEU A 143 22.00 -42.14 12.52
CA LEU A 143 22.24 -43.47 11.96
C LEU A 143 23.67 -43.96 12.21
N GLU A 144 24.67 -43.07 12.17
CA GLU A 144 26.03 -43.39 12.58
C GLU A 144 26.14 -43.66 14.09
N ALA A 145 25.45 -42.89 14.93
CA ALA A 145 25.44 -43.12 16.38
C ALA A 145 24.83 -44.49 16.71
N MET A 146 23.71 -44.85 16.08
CA MET A 146 23.11 -46.18 16.18
C MET A 146 24.06 -47.29 15.70
N LYS A 147 24.77 -47.10 14.57
CA LYS A 147 25.80 -48.05 14.09
C LYS A 147 26.95 -48.20 15.08
N ARG A 148 27.45 -47.09 15.68
CA ARG A 148 28.50 -47.12 16.71
C ARG A 148 28.03 -47.89 17.95
N THR A 149 26.82 -47.63 18.44
CA THR A 149 26.24 -48.37 19.57
C THR A 149 26.08 -49.86 19.26
N GLN A 150 25.60 -50.21 18.06
CA GLN A 150 25.49 -51.59 17.61
C GLN A 150 26.86 -52.29 17.55
N GLN A 151 27.88 -51.61 17.01
CA GLN A 151 29.26 -52.11 16.99
C GLN A 151 29.81 -52.33 18.40
N MET A 152 29.67 -51.35 19.30
CA MET A 152 30.08 -51.49 20.70
C MET A 152 29.38 -52.66 21.41
N THR A 153 28.09 -52.90 21.15
CA THR A 153 27.40 -54.08 21.72
C THR A 153 27.88 -55.40 21.13
N ALA A 154 28.26 -55.43 19.83
CA ALA A 154 28.86 -56.61 19.21
C ALA A 154 30.26 -56.89 19.75
N ASP A 155 31.10 -55.86 19.91
CA ASP A 155 32.46 -55.97 20.46
C ASP A 155 32.42 -56.40 21.94
N ASN A 156 31.51 -55.85 22.73
CA ASN A 156 31.27 -56.30 24.11
C ASN A 156 30.83 -57.77 24.16
N LEU A 157 29.94 -58.22 23.27
CA LEU A 157 29.51 -59.62 23.18
C LEU A 157 30.67 -60.56 22.78
N LEU A 158 31.56 -60.12 21.88
CA LEU A 158 32.77 -60.85 21.51
C LEU A 158 33.75 -60.94 22.69
N ALA A 159 33.94 -59.86 23.44
CA ALA A 159 34.75 -59.86 24.67
C ALA A 159 34.18 -60.84 25.71
N TRP A 160 32.87 -60.81 25.96
CA TRP A 160 32.21 -61.77 26.84
C TRP A 160 32.42 -63.22 26.40
N LYS A 161 32.19 -63.55 25.12
CA LYS A 161 32.45 -64.89 24.56
C LYS A 161 33.91 -65.33 24.72
N LYS A 162 34.86 -64.39 24.62
CA LYS A 162 36.28 -64.68 24.86
C LYS A 162 36.53 -65.04 26.32
N THR A 163 36.03 -64.24 27.27
CA THR A 163 36.16 -64.54 28.71
C THR A 163 35.45 -65.84 29.10
N GLU A 164 34.30 -66.15 28.49
CA GLU A 164 33.57 -67.41 28.67
C GLU A 164 34.39 -68.62 28.18
N ALA A 165 35.10 -68.49 27.05
CA ALA A 165 36.00 -69.51 26.53
C ALA A 165 37.28 -69.67 27.39
N GLU A 166 37.86 -68.56 27.88
CA GLU A 166 38.99 -68.56 28.80
C GLU A 166 38.64 -69.30 30.10
N LEU A 167 37.50 -68.96 30.72
CA LEU A 167 36.99 -69.65 31.91
C LEU A 167 36.72 -71.15 31.66
N ARG A 168 36.15 -71.53 30.50
CA ARG A 168 35.98 -72.96 30.14
C ARG A 168 37.32 -73.70 30.07
N ASN A 169 38.35 -73.07 29.49
CA ASN A 169 39.69 -73.65 29.40
C ASN A 169 40.32 -73.79 30.80
N GLU A 170 40.14 -72.80 31.68
CA GLU A 170 40.59 -72.86 33.08
C GLU A 170 39.90 -73.99 33.85
N PHE A 171 38.57 -74.13 33.74
CA PHE A 171 37.83 -75.23 34.35
C PHE A 171 38.31 -76.59 33.84
N GLN A 172 38.52 -76.74 32.52
CA GLN A 172 39.04 -77.99 31.95
C GLN A 172 40.48 -78.29 32.41
N ALA A 173 41.32 -77.26 32.55
CA ALA A 173 42.66 -77.40 33.10
C ALA A 173 42.62 -77.86 34.58
N GLN A 174 41.78 -77.24 35.40
CA GLN A 174 41.54 -77.62 36.80
C GLN A 174 41.01 -79.06 36.91
N GLU A 175 40.03 -79.44 36.10
CA GLU A 175 39.51 -80.81 36.06
C GLU A 175 40.61 -81.81 35.71
N SER A 176 41.43 -81.52 34.69
CA SER A 176 42.55 -82.38 34.30
C SER A 176 43.61 -82.51 35.40
N ALA A 177 43.83 -81.45 36.18
CA ALA A 177 44.74 -81.45 37.32
C ALA A 177 44.17 -82.32 38.47
N LEU A 178 42.89 -82.16 38.78
CA LEU A 178 42.19 -82.97 39.77
C LEU A 178 42.19 -84.45 39.38
N GLN A 179 41.86 -84.79 38.13
CA GLN A 179 41.93 -86.17 37.60
C GLN A 179 43.35 -86.75 37.74
N LYS A 180 44.40 -85.98 37.44
CA LYS A 180 45.81 -86.40 37.67
C LYS A 180 46.13 -86.62 39.14
N THR A 181 45.66 -85.76 40.05
CA THR A 181 45.86 -85.95 41.50
C THR A 181 45.11 -87.17 42.04
N LEU A 182 43.88 -87.41 41.59
CA LEU A 182 43.11 -88.62 41.90
C LEU A 182 43.80 -89.88 41.37
N GLY A 183 44.38 -89.83 40.16
CA GLY A 183 45.21 -90.91 39.62
C GLY A 183 46.42 -91.23 40.50
N LYS A 184 47.16 -90.19 40.93
CA LYS A 184 48.28 -90.33 41.88
C LYS A 184 47.83 -90.96 43.20
N LEU A 185 46.78 -90.40 43.83
CA LEU A 185 46.24 -90.90 45.10
C LEU A 185 45.75 -92.36 45.00
N ARG A 186 45.16 -92.77 43.87
CA ARG A 186 44.81 -94.17 43.61
C ARG A 186 46.05 -95.07 43.51
N SER A 187 47.10 -94.64 42.80
CA SER A 187 48.35 -95.41 42.71
C SER A 187 49.09 -95.49 44.05
N GLU A 188 49.04 -94.44 44.87
CA GLU A 188 49.65 -94.43 46.20
C GLU A 188 48.84 -95.28 47.20
N LEU A 189 47.51 -95.24 47.14
CA LEU A 189 46.65 -96.15 47.90
C LEU A 189 46.94 -97.61 47.54
N GLN A 190 47.11 -97.92 46.25
CA GLN A 190 47.49 -99.27 45.80
C GLN A 190 48.86 -99.66 46.35
N ARG A 191 49.88 -98.80 46.24
CA ARG A 191 51.22 -99.02 46.84
C ARG A 191 51.13 -99.30 48.34
N VAL A 192 50.34 -98.52 49.08
CA VAL A 192 50.15 -98.72 50.53
C VAL A 192 49.42 -100.04 50.84
N GLN A 193 48.46 -100.45 50.01
CA GLN A 193 47.81 -101.76 50.15
C GLN A 193 48.76 -102.93 49.88
N ASP A 194 49.61 -102.81 48.86
CA ASP A 194 50.62 -103.82 48.54
C ASP A 194 51.72 -103.85 49.61
N GLU A 195 52.20 -102.71 50.10
CA GLU A 195 53.13 -102.62 51.24
C GLU A 195 52.53 -103.19 52.54
N ALA A 196 51.22 -103.02 52.76
CA ALA A 196 50.50 -103.64 53.86
C ALA A 196 50.36 -105.17 53.68
N ARG A 197 50.15 -105.67 52.46
CA ARG A 197 50.18 -107.11 52.14
C ARG A 197 51.56 -107.69 52.41
N ASP A 198 52.60 -107.06 51.86
CA ASP A 198 54.02 -107.37 52.07
C ASP A 198 54.38 -107.41 53.55
N SER A 199 53.89 -106.45 54.33
CA SER A 199 54.14 -106.37 55.78
C SER A 199 53.42 -107.49 56.55
N ARG A 200 52.19 -107.86 56.15
CA ARG A 200 51.51 -109.05 56.71
C ARG A 200 52.24 -110.34 56.35
N GLU A 201 52.69 -110.49 55.10
CA GLU A 201 53.50 -111.64 54.69
C GLU A 201 54.82 -111.72 55.45
N LYS A 202 55.54 -110.61 55.60
CA LYS A 202 56.76 -110.52 56.41
C LYS A 202 56.47 -110.86 57.86
N SER A 203 55.34 -110.40 58.42
CA SER A 203 54.89 -110.77 59.77
C SER A 203 54.60 -112.27 59.90
N HIS A 204 53.92 -112.90 58.93
CA HIS A 204 53.67 -114.34 58.94
C HIS A 204 54.96 -115.16 58.76
N LYS A 205 55.87 -114.73 57.87
CA LYS A 205 57.21 -115.32 57.69
C LYS A 205 58.04 -115.19 58.97
N LEU A 206 58.01 -114.03 59.64
CA LEU A 206 58.65 -113.82 60.93
C LEU A 206 58.03 -114.69 62.03
N GLN A 207 56.71 -114.80 62.10
CA GLN A 207 56.01 -115.66 63.06
C GLN A 207 56.32 -117.16 62.85
N ALA A 208 56.42 -117.60 61.59
CA ALA A 208 56.88 -118.95 61.26
C ALA A 208 58.37 -119.15 61.61
N SER A 209 59.22 -118.14 61.38
CA SER A 209 60.64 -118.18 61.78
C SER A 209 60.82 -118.12 63.30
N LEU A 210 59.93 -117.44 64.03
CA LEU A 210 59.89 -117.39 65.49
C LEU A 210 59.53 -118.77 66.02
N ALA A 211 58.47 -119.40 65.49
CA ALA A 211 58.13 -120.79 65.83
C ALA A 211 59.26 -121.78 65.48
N ALA A 212 60.01 -121.55 64.39
CA ALA A 212 61.18 -122.36 64.03
C ALA A 212 62.41 -122.06 64.92
N ALA A 213 62.55 -120.85 65.43
CA ALA A 213 63.61 -120.44 66.37
C ALA A 213 63.31 -120.90 67.79
N GLU A 214 62.05 -120.83 68.26
CA GLU A 214 61.57 -121.43 69.51
C GLU A 214 61.86 -122.94 69.57
N ASN A 215 61.79 -123.62 68.41
CA ASN A 215 62.22 -125.02 68.27
C ASN A 215 63.75 -125.23 68.21
N ASN A 216 64.56 -124.18 68.00
CA ASN A 216 66.02 -124.25 67.81
C ASN A 216 66.84 -123.44 68.83
N ILE A 217 66.25 -122.88 69.90
CA ILE A 217 67.01 -122.21 70.98
C ILE A 217 67.64 -123.25 71.93
N LYS A 218 68.65 -123.94 71.39
CA LYS A 218 69.83 -124.43 72.10
C LYS A 218 71.06 -124.18 71.21
N VAL A 219 72.15 -123.71 71.83
CA VAL A 219 73.51 -123.53 71.26
C VAL A 219 73.80 -122.14 70.64
N THR A 220 74.36 -121.30 71.52
CA THR A 220 75.47 -120.31 71.36
C THR A 220 75.48 -119.20 70.30
N GLN A 221 75.54 -117.97 70.82
CA GLN A 221 76.52 -116.90 70.56
C GLN A 221 77.51 -117.04 69.38
N ASP A 222 77.79 -115.90 68.71
CA ASP A 222 79.16 -115.44 68.44
C ASP A 222 79.22 -113.91 68.27
N ALA A 223 80.32 -113.28 68.67
CA ALA A 223 80.37 -111.83 68.97
C ALA A 223 81.05 -110.93 67.92
N GLU A 224 81.76 -111.47 66.92
CA GLU A 224 82.55 -110.66 65.98
C GLU A 224 81.73 -109.97 64.88
N ILE A 225 80.55 -110.49 64.53
CA ILE A 225 79.66 -109.87 63.51
C ILE A 225 79.17 -108.48 63.94
N ILE A 226 79.06 -108.23 65.25
CA ILE A 226 78.59 -106.96 65.80
C ILE A 226 79.59 -105.83 65.50
N ALA A 227 80.90 -106.08 65.59
CA ALA A 227 81.92 -105.07 65.39
C ALA A 227 82.03 -104.58 63.93
N ILE A 228 81.80 -105.46 62.95
CA ILE A 228 81.81 -105.09 61.52
C ILE A 228 80.55 -104.29 61.18
N ARG A 229 79.37 -104.77 61.60
CA ARG A 229 78.10 -104.05 61.40
C ARG A 229 78.08 -102.68 62.06
N GLN A 230 78.73 -102.52 63.21
CA GLN A 230 78.84 -101.23 63.87
C GLN A 230 79.64 -100.22 63.04
N LYS A 231 80.72 -100.66 62.38
CA LYS A 231 81.55 -99.79 61.54
C LYS A 231 80.92 -99.47 60.18
N GLU A 232 80.14 -100.38 59.62
CA GLU A 232 79.30 -100.11 58.44
C GLU A 232 78.19 -99.10 58.78
N ALA A 233 77.52 -99.28 59.93
CA ALA A 233 76.53 -98.33 60.45
C ALA A 233 77.13 -96.94 60.74
N GLU A 234 78.36 -96.85 61.27
CA GLU A 234 79.06 -95.57 61.46
C GLU A 234 79.28 -94.82 60.12
N CYS A 235 79.69 -95.52 59.06
CA CYS A 235 79.85 -94.93 57.72
C CYS A 235 78.51 -94.49 57.10
N GLU A 236 77.44 -95.28 57.26
CA GLU A 236 76.09 -94.90 56.81
C GLU A 236 75.51 -93.73 57.60
N LEU A 237 75.81 -93.65 58.91
CA LEU A 237 75.44 -92.53 59.77
C LEU A 237 76.18 -91.24 59.38
N GLU A 238 77.47 -91.29 59.03
CA GLU A 238 78.20 -90.11 58.53
C GLU A 238 77.62 -89.65 57.17
N ALA A 239 77.36 -90.57 56.24
CA ALA A 239 76.79 -90.27 54.93
C ALA A 239 75.34 -89.73 54.99
N THR A 240 74.53 -90.21 55.95
CA THR A 240 73.19 -89.65 56.21
C THR A 240 73.27 -88.32 56.94
N ARG A 241 74.24 -88.11 57.85
CA ARG A 241 74.49 -86.80 58.47
C ARG A 241 74.82 -85.74 57.42
N ASP A 242 75.70 -86.05 56.47
CA ASP A 242 76.07 -85.11 55.40
C ASP A 242 74.89 -84.79 54.46
N ARG A 243 74.03 -85.76 54.14
CA ARG A 243 72.78 -85.51 53.39
C ARG A 243 71.81 -84.62 54.17
N VAL A 244 71.62 -84.87 55.47
CA VAL A 244 70.79 -84.02 56.33
C VAL A 244 71.38 -82.62 56.48
N GLN A 245 72.71 -82.49 56.57
CA GLN A 245 73.42 -81.21 56.58
C GLN A 245 73.17 -80.42 55.28
N GLN A 246 73.27 -81.09 54.12
CA GLN A 246 72.97 -80.49 52.80
C GLN A 246 71.50 -80.07 52.69
N GLN A 247 70.56 -80.94 53.09
CA GLN A 247 69.13 -80.61 53.11
C GLN A 247 68.82 -79.44 54.06
N ALA A 248 69.46 -79.37 55.23
CA ALA A 248 69.32 -78.25 56.14
C ALA A 248 69.84 -76.93 55.51
N THR A 249 70.97 -76.95 54.79
CA THR A 249 71.44 -75.77 54.06
C THR A 249 70.51 -75.37 52.90
N GLU A 250 69.93 -76.33 52.18
CA GLU A 250 68.98 -76.05 51.11
C GLU A 250 67.65 -75.48 51.66
N ILE A 251 67.17 -76.01 52.79
CA ILE A 251 65.98 -75.49 53.49
C ILE A 251 66.23 -74.07 54.00
N LEU A 252 67.41 -73.78 54.58
CA LEU A 252 67.78 -72.42 55.00
C LEU A 252 67.83 -71.45 53.81
N LEU A 253 68.35 -71.90 52.66
CA LEU A 253 68.44 -71.09 51.45
C LEU A 253 67.06 -70.82 50.83
N LYS A 254 66.17 -71.82 50.81
CA LYS A 254 64.75 -71.66 50.42
C LYS A 254 63.98 -70.77 51.40
N ALA A 255 64.21 -70.90 52.71
CA ALA A 255 63.61 -70.04 53.72
C ALA A 255 64.06 -68.57 53.56
N SER A 256 65.33 -68.34 53.23
CA SER A 256 65.85 -67.01 52.88
C SER A 256 65.20 -66.43 51.61
N GLN A 257 65.03 -67.25 50.56
CA GLN A 257 64.32 -66.85 49.34
C GLN A 257 62.86 -66.52 49.62
N ILE A 258 62.14 -67.35 50.37
CA ILE A 258 60.75 -67.10 50.78
C ILE A 258 60.66 -65.81 51.61
N GLY A 259 61.59 -65.59 52.55
CA GLY A 259 61.66 -64.34 53.32
C GLY A 259 61.88 -63.11 52.43
N SER A 260 62.72 -63.21 51.40
CA SER A 260 62.92 -62.11 50.44
C SER A 260 61.67 -61.83 49.58
N LEU A 261 60.96 -62.88 49.14
CA LEU A 261 59.70 -62.77 48.39
C LEU A 261 58.58 -62.21 49.26
N GLN A 262 58.50 -62.63 50.53
CA GLN A 262 57.52 -62.11 51.48
C GLN A 262 57.79 -60.64 51.83
N ALA A 263 59.06 -60.22 51.91
CA ALA A 263 59.44 -58.81 52.05
C ALA A 263 59.01 -57.98 50.82
N THR A 264 59.27 -58.45 49.59
CA THR A 264 58.83 -57.74 48.38
C THR A 264 57.30 -57.68 48.29
N GLN A 265 56.60 -58.78 48.59
CA GLN A 265 55.14 -58.81 48.68
C GLN A 265 54.62 -57.76 49.68
N MET A 266 55.14 -57.73 50.92
CA MET A 266 54.71 -56.75 51.91
C MET A 266 54.97 -55.29 51.48
N THR A 267 56.06 -55.01 50.76
CA THR A 267 56.30 -53.68 50.19
C THR A 267 55.33 -53.32 49.06
N HIS A 268 54.95 -54.27 48.20
CA HIS A 268 53.94 -54.05 47.17
C HIS A 268 52.54 -53.85 47.78
N GLU A 269 52.16 -54.66 48.77
CA GLU A 269 50.91 -54.48 49.50
C GLU A 269 50.84 -53.14 50.26
N ALA A 270 51.96 -52.65 50.79
CA ALA A 270 52.02 -51.31 51.40
C ALA A 270 51.77 -50.22 50.35
N ALA A 271 52.47 -50.27 49.21
CA ALA A 271 52.27 -49.32 48.13
C ALA A 271 50.83 -49.35 47.55
N ILE A 272 50.20 -50.53 47.48
CA ILE A 272 48.79 -50.67 47.07
C ILE A 272 47.88 -49.98 48.08
N ARG A 273 48.05 -50.20 49.39
CA ARG A 273 47.27 -49.53 50.44
C ARG A 273 47.43 -48.02 50.41
N ASP A 274 48.64 -47.51 50.17
CA ASP A 274 48.90 -46.08 50.05
C ASP A 274 48.17 -45.48 48.82
N LEU A 275 48.22 -46.16 47.67
CA LEU A 275 47.48 -45.77 46.46
C LEU A 275 45.95 -45.85 46.64
N GLU A 276 45.44 -46.82 47.39
CA GLU A 276 44.01 -46.92 47.74
C GLU A 276 43.57 -45.80 48.68
N SER A 277 44.44 -45.38 49.62
CA SER A 277 44.19 -44.23 50.48
C SER A 277 44.15 -42.91 49.69
N GLU A 278 45.07 -42.72 48.73
CA GLU A 278 45.08 -41.56 47.84
C GLU A 278 43.87 -41.55 46.88
N LYS A 279 43.51 -42.70 46.32
CA LYS A 279 42.28 -42.87 45.52
C LYS A 279 41.03 -42.47 46.32
N SER A 280 40.98 -42.82 47.60
CA SER A 280 39.86 -42.46 48.48
C SER A 280 39.86 -40.95 48.79
N ARG A 281 41.02 -40.39 49.15
CA ARG A 281 41.20 -38.94 49.36
C ARG A 281 40.83 -38.10 48.12
N LEU A 282 41.14 -38.59 46.92
CA LEU A 282 40.77 -37.94 45.66
C LEU A 282 39.27 -38.02 45.39
N LYS A 283 38.59 -39.14 45.70
CA LYS A 283 37.13 -39.24 45.65
C LYS A 283 36.45 -38.22 46.59
N ASP A 284 36.91 -38.12 47.84
CA ASP A 284 36.38 -37.15 48.81
C ASP A 284 36.65 -35.69 48.40
N LYS A 285 37.71 -35.44 47.62
CA LYS A 285 37.99 -34.13 47.02
C LYS A 285 37.05 -33.84 45.84
N VAL A 286 36.76 -34.83 45.00
CA VAL A 286 35.79 -34.69 43.92
C VAL A 286 34.41 -34.39 44.50
N LEU A 287 33.91 -35.21 45.43
CA LEU A 287 32.60 -35.01 46.07
C LEU A 287 32.42 -33.60 46.64
N ARG A 288 33.41 -33.08 47.37
CA ARG A 288 33.36 -31.69 47.88
C ARG A 288 33.34 -30.63 46.77
N LEU A 289 34.05 -30.84 45.67
CA LEU A 289 33.99 -29.93 44.51
C LEU A 289 32.63 -30.02 43.79
N GLU A 290 31.94 -31.16 43.85
CA GLU A 290 30.57 -31.30 43.32
C GLU A 290 29.53 -30.63 44.22
N GLU A 291 29.69 -30.75 45.55
CA GLU A 291 28.91 -30.02 46.55
C GLU A 291 29.10 -28.50 46.41
N GLU A 292 30.34 -28.03 46.27
CA GLU A 292 30.65 -26.62 46.02
C GLU A 292 30.05 -26.14 44.68
N ARG A 293 30.13 -26.95 43.61
CA ARG A 293 29.50 -26.66 42.32
C ARG A 293 27.98 -26.52 42.46
N GLY A 294 27.32 -27.44 43.18
CA GLY A 294 25.88 -27.37 43.46
C GLY A 294 25.50 -26.16 44.33
N ALA A 295 26.33 -25.82 45.33
CA ALA A 295 26.14 -24.65 46.18
C ALA A 295 26.34 -23.32 45.41
N ILE A 296 27.19 -23.29 44.39
CA ILE A 296 27.34 -22.13 43.49
C ILE A 296 26.15 -22.05 42.52
N GLN A 297 25.71 -23.18 41.96
CA GLN A 297 24.57 -23.23 41.04
C GLN A 297 23.27 -22.77 41.70
N THR A 298 22.99 -23.21 42.93
CA THR A 298 21.84 -22.76 43.73
C THR A 298 21.96 -21.28 44.13
N LYS A 299 23.17 -20.76 44.40
CA LYS A 299 23.40 -19.31 44.59
C LYS A 299 23.16 -18.50 43.31
N SER A 300 23.46 -19.03 42.13
CA SER A 300 23.15 -18.38 40.85
C SER A 300 21.64 -18.30 40.65
N GLN A 301 20.93 -19.43 40.81
CA GLN A 301 19.47 -19.52 40.66
C GLN A 301 18.74 -18.58 41.63
N THR A 302 19.15 -18.53 42.89
CA THR A 302 18.54 -17.62 43.88
C THR A 302 18.86 -16.13 43.63
N LEU A 303 20.01 -15.81 43.02
CA LEU A 303 20.31 -14.45 42.53
C LEU A 303 19.45 -14.07 41.32
N GLU A 304 19.27 -14.98 40.36
CA GLU A 304 18.39 -14.78 39.20
C GLU A 304 16.93 -14.61 39.63
N GLU A 305 16.43 -15.42 40.56
CA GLU A 305 15.07 -15.25 41.12
C GLU A 305 14.93 -13.92 41.88
N ARG A 306 15.96 -13.50 42.63
CA ARG A 306 15.95 -12.20 43.31
C ARG A 306 15.95 -11.03 42.31
N GLN A 307 16.69 -11.14 41.20
CA GLN A 307 16.64 -10.17 40.10
C GLN A 307 15.27 -10.13 39.43
N ARG A 308 14.67 -11.30 39.14
CA ARG A 308 13.29 -11.39 38.60
C ARG A 308 12.27 -10.76 39.54
N GLN A 309 12.37 -11.01 40.85
CA GLN A 309 11.51 -10.37 41.85
C GLN A 309 11.72 -8.86 41.94
N GLN A 310 12.95 -8.38 41.76
CA GLN A 310 13.26 -6.94 41.74
C GLN A 310 12.70 -6.25 40.49
N ILE A 311 12.75 -6.90 39.32
CA ILE A 311 12.10 -6.45 38.08
C ILE A 311 10.58 -6.40 38.29
N LEU A 312 9.96 -7.45 38.84
CA LEU A 312 8.52 -7.51 39.12
C LEU A 312 8.04 -6.43 40.11
N LEU A 313 8.91 -5.95 41.00
CA LEU A 313 8.62 -4.82 41.90
C LEU A 313 8.76 -3.46 41.19
N LEU A 314 9.70 -3.31 40.27
CA LEU A 314 9.85 -2.12 39.43
C LEU A 314 8.68 -1.98 38.44
N GLU A 315 8.17 -3.09 37.89
CA GLU A 315 6.94 -3.12 37.08
C GLU A 315 5.66 -2.79 37.88
N LYS A 316 5.72 -2.83 39.22
CA LYS A 316 4.61 -2.53 40.14
C LYS A 316 4.69 -1.14 40.80
N VAL A 317 5.52 -0.23 40.28
CA VAL A 317 5.53 1.17 40.71
C VAL A 317 4.26 1.89 40.18
N PRO A 318 3.45 2.54 41.04
CA PRO A 318 2.11 3.02 40.67
C PRO A 318 2.07 4.31 39.84
N GLU A 319 3.21 4.84 39.41
CA GLU A 319 3.29 6.10 38.65
C GLU A 319 2.56 6.01 37.30
N LYS A 320 2.65 4.87 36.61
CA LYS A 320 2.00 4.71 35.29
C LYS A 320 0.48 4.84 35.33
N GLN A 321 -0.17 4.39 36.42
CA GLN A 321 -1.63 4.53 36.59
C GLN A 321 -2.07 5.95 36.96
N VAL A 322 -1.20 6.76 37.56
CA VAL A 322 -1.49 8.19 37.80
C VAL A 322 -1.41 8.95 36.48
N TYR A 323 -0.33 8.75 35.71
CA TYR A 323 -0.19 9.37 34.39
C TYR A 323 -1.26 8.92 33.39
N GLU A 324 -1.67 7.64 33.37
CA GLU A 324 -2.79 7.20 32.52
C GLU A 324 -4.11 7.87 32.90
N LYS A 325 -4.40 8.07 34.20
CA LYS A 325 -5.60 8.79 34.66
C LYS A 325 -5.55 10.29 34.37
N GLU A 326 -4.39 10.93 34.52
CA GLU A 326 -4.22 12.34 34.18
C GLU A 326 -4.32 12.56 32.66
N VAL A 327 -3.71 11.70 31.83
CA VAL A 327 -3.83 11.76 30.36
C VAL A 327 -5.27 11.50 29.90
N LEU A 328 -5.99 10.57 30.53
CA LEU A 328 -7.42 10.37 30.27
C LEU A 328 -8.26 11.59 30.67
N SER A 329 -8.01 12.16 31.86
CA SER A 329 -8.69 13.38 32.34
C SER A 329 -8.45 14.59 31.43
N LEU A 330 -7.22 14.77 30.95
CA LEU A 330 -6.87 15.85 30.01
C LEU A 330 -7.50 15.61 28.64
N ARG A 331 -7.58 14.36 28.16
CA ARG A 331 -8.31 14.04 26.91
C ARG A 331 -9.79 14.36 27.03
N THR A 332 -10.47 13.94 28.10
CA THR A 332 -11.90 14.24 28.29
C THR A 332 -12.13 15.75 28.40
N GLN A 333 -11.27 16.48 29.12
CA GLN A 333 -11.41 17.93 29.25
C GLN A 333 -11.16 18.65 27.90
N HIS A 334 -10.21 18.20 27.08
CA HIS A 334 -10.03 18.71 25.72
C HIS A 334 -11.18 18.36 24.77
N GLU A 335 -11.82 17.19 24.91
CA GLU A 335 -13.03 16.85 24.14
C GLU A 335 -14.24 17.70 24.55
N GLU A 336 -14.40 17.99 25.85
CA GLU A 336 -15.42 18.89 26.39
C GLU A 336 -15.19 20.34 25.94
N ASP A 337 -13.96 20.86 26.01
CA ASP A 337 -13.61 22.19 25.49
C ASP A 337 -13.81 22.28 23.97
N ALA A 338 -13.45 21.23 23.22
CA ALA A 338 -13.70 21.17 21.78
C ALA A 338 -15.19 21.00 21.42
N ALA A 339 -16.00 20.39 22.29
CA ALA A 339 -17.45 20.36 22.16
C ALA A 339 -18.05 21.75 22.43
N HIS A 340 -17.66 22.42 23.52
CA HIS A 340 -18.09 23.78 23.83
C HIS A 340 -17.67 24.80 22.78
N PHE A 341 -16.46 24.68 22.21
CA PHE A 341 -16.01 25.55 21.12
C PHE A 341 -16.81 25.32 19.83
N ARG A 342 -17.10 24.06 19.46
CA ARG A 342 -18.00 23.74 18.34
C ARG A 342 -19.42 24.25 18.57
N GLU A 343 -19.92 24.14 19.79
CA GLU A 343 -21.25 24.63 20.15
C GLU A 343 -21.32 26.17 20.14
N ALA A 344 -20.28 26.86 20.61
CA ALA A 344 -20.15 28.31 20.53
C ALA A 344 -20.06 28.79 19.07
N GLN A 345 -19.24 28.14 18.24
CA GLN A 345 -19.21 28.39 16.80
C GLN A 345 -20.58 28.16 16.16
N GLY A 346 -21.25 27.06 16.50
CA GLY A 346 -22.62 26.75 16.08
C GLY A 346 -23.61 27.87 16.45
N ARG A 347 -23.60 28.35 17.69
CA ARG A 347 -24.43 29.47 18.15
C ARG A 347 -24.11 30.77 17.41
N THR A 348 -22.84 31.10 17.16
CA THR A 348 -22.48 32.30 16.39
C THR A 348 -22.88 32.21 14.92
N LEU A 349 -22.79 31.02 14.30
CA LEU A 349 -23.31 30.75 12.96
C LEU A 349 -24.84 30.81 12.92
N GLU A 350 -25.53 30.34 13.96
CA GLU A 350 -26.98 30.41 14.06
C GLU A 350 -27.46 31.86 14.30
N GLU A 351 -26.72 32.67 15.07
CA GLU A 351 -26.95 34.11 15.21
C GLU A 351 -26.67 34.87 13.92
N LEU A 352 -25.61 34.53 13.18
CA LEU A 352 -25.33 35.08 11.85
C LEU A 352 -26.43 34.69 10.86
N SER A 353 -26.91 33.45 10.90
CA SER A 353 -28.05 32.96 10.10
C SER A 353 -29.34 33.70 10.45
N LYS A 354 -29.63 33.90 11.75
CA LYS A 354 -30.78 34.69 12.23
C LYS A 354 -30.67 36.16 11.84
N LYS A 355 -29.47 36.76 11.91
CA LYS A 355 -29.19 38.13 11.42
C LYS A 355 -29.37 38.22 9.90
N HIS A 356 -28.85 37.26 9.14
CA HIS A 356 -28.97 37.23 7.69
C HIS A 356 -30.42 37.04 7.24
N ARG A 357 -31.18 36.19 7.94
CA ARG A 357 -32.63 36.02 7.79
C ARG A 357 -33.38 37.31 8.14
N ALA A 358 -33.06 37.97 9.25
CA ALA A 358 -33.67 39.25 9.62
C ALA A 358 -33.33 40.37 8.61
N THR A 359 -32.13 40.40 8.02
CA THR A 359 -31.81 41.31 6.91
C THR A 359 -32.56 40.94 5.63
N LEU A 360 -32.72 39.66 5.31
CA LEU A 360 -33.52 39.21 4.17
C LEU A 360 -35.00 39.56 4.35
N GLU A 361 -35.59 39.31 5.52
CA GLU A 361 -36.95 39.70 5.88
C GLU A 361 -37.11 41.24 5.92
N SER A 362 -36.09 41.98 6.36
CA SER A 362 -36.09 43.45 6.28
C SER A 362 -36.04 43.94 4.83
N THR A 363 -35.19 43.35 3.97
CA THR A 363 -35.09 43.73 2.55
C THR A 363 -36.32 43.32 1.75
N GLN A 364 -36.92 42.16 2.05
CA GLN A 364 -38.22 41.76 1.54
C GLN A 364 -39.31 42.70 2.03
N SER A 365 -39.33 43.10 3.32
CA SER A 365 -40.31 44.07 3.83
C SER A 365 -40.15 45.45 3.19
N THR A 366 -38.93 45.91 2.88
CA THR A 366 -38.74 47.14 2.11
C THR A 366 -39.15 46.98 0.65
N ALA A 367 -38.86 45.85 0.00
CA ALA A 367 -39.29 45.56 -1.37
C ALA A 367 -40.82 45.40 -1.48
N GLU A 368 -41.49 44.85 -0.46
CA GLU A 368 -42.95 44.79 -0.35
C GLU A 368 -43.55 46.19 -0.10
N LYS A 369 -42.88 47.05 0.68
CA LYS A 369 -43.27 48.46 0.86
C LYS A 369 -43.07 49.30 -0.40
N GLU A 370 -42.09 48.98 -1.26
CA GLU A 370 -41.96 49.58 -2.59
C GLU A 370 -43.01 49.03 -3.58
N LYS A 371 -43.25 47.71 -3.56
CA LYS A 371 -44.33 47.07 -4.32
C LYS A 371 -45.72 47.63 -3.95
N HIS A 372 -45.94 47.98 -2.68
CA HIS A 372 -47.15 48.65 -2.21
C HIS A 372 -47.17 50.18 -2.45
N ARG A 373 -46.06 50.81 -2.84
CA ARG A 373 -46.05 52.19 -3.35
C ARG A 373 -46.32 52.29 -4.86
N LEU A 374 -46.07 51.22 -5.61
CA LEU A 374 -46.33 51.15 -7.06
C LEU A 374 -47.66 50.44 -7.43
N LEU A 375 -48.42 49.97 -6.44
CA LEU A 375 -49.76 49.38 -6.61
C LEU A 375 -50.86 50.19 -5.90
N ALA A 376 -50.73 51.53 -5.89
CA ALA A 376 -51.66 52.45 -5.22
C ALA A 376 -52.22 53.56 -6.15
N VAL A 377 -52.12 53.40 -7.46
CA VAL A 377 -52.86 54.22 -8.45
C VAL A 377 -53.49 53.30 -9.50
N SER A 378 -54.75 53.59 -9.84
CA SER A 378 -55.63 52.87 -10.77
C SER A 378 -55.90 51.39 -10.46
N ALA A 379 -56.93 51.15 -9.64
CA ALA A 379 -57.71 49.93 -9.68
C ALA A 379 -59.21 50.25 -9.59
N VAL A 380 -59.92 49.97 -10.69
CA VAL A 380 -61.23 49.25 -10.75
C VAL A 380 -62.50 50.07 -10.37
N PRO A 381 -63.72 49.74 -10.90
CA PRO A 381 -64.10 48.78 -11.95
C PRO A 381 -64.78 49.41 -13.19
N ALA A 382 -64.81 48.63 -14.28
CA ALA A 382 -65.91 48.67 -15.24
C ALA A 382 -66.84 47.46 -14.97
N THR A 383 -68.16 47.63 -15.12
CA THR A 383 -69.11 46.50 -15.27
C THR A 383 -70.25 46.84 -16.22
N HIS A 384 -70.60 45.88 -17.06
CA HIS A 384 -71.57 45.96 -18.16
C HIS A 384 -73.01 46.26 -17.74
N THR A 385 -73.83 46.84 -18.65
CA THR A 385 -74.84 46.10 -19.44
C THR A 385 -75.62 47.01 -20.41
N HIS A 386 -76.42 46.39 -21.29
CA HIS A 386 -77.10 46.97 -22.46
C HIS A 386 -78.48 47.62 -22.13
N PRO A 387 -79.19 48.28 -23.09
CA PRO A 387 -80.23 49.30 -22.85
C PRO A 387 -81.64 48.63 -22.66
N PRO A 388 -82.83 49.31 -22.47
CA PRO A 388 -83.33 50.44 -23.29
C PRO A 388 -84.34 51.47 -22.68
N THR A 389 -84.80 52.37 -23.56
CA THR A 389 -86.14 53.02 -23.63
C THR A 389 -86.53 54.23 -22.76
N HIS A 390 -86.81 55.32 -23.49
CA HIS A 390 -88.00 56.20 -23.44
C HIS A 390 -88.26 57.22 -22.30
N ARG A 391 -88.51 58.46 -22.79
CA ARG A 391 -89.56 59.44 -22.37
C ARG A 391 -89.45 60.00 -20.95
N GLN A 392 -89.78 61.25 -20.65
CA GLN A 392 -90.15 62.52 -21.31
C GLN A 392 -90.39 63.48 -20.12
N THR A 393 -90.79 64.73 -20.37
CA THR A 393 -91.08 65.76 -19.34
C THR A 393 -89.83 66.23 -18.56
N GLN A 394 -89.74 67.47 -18.06
CA GLN A 394 -90.83 68.40 -17.77
C GLN A 394 -90.44 69.88 -17.97
N GLU A 395 -91.31 70.58 -18.70
CA GLU A 395 -91.81 71.96 -18.47
C GLU A 395 -90.88 73.13 -18.14
N HIS A 396 -90.91 74.14 -19.02
CA HIS A 396 -90.82 75.55 -18.63
C HIS A 396 -92.21 76.18 -18.62
N THR A 397 -92.61 76.73 -17.47
CA THR A 397 -93.74 77.67 -17.33
C THR A 397 -93.16 79.09 -17.26
N THR A 398 -93.26 79.87 -18.32
CA THR A 398 -94.37 80.79 -18.68
C THR A 398 -94.37 82.12 -17.92
N HIS A 399 -94.80 83.15 -18.67
CA HIS A 399 -95.42 84.38 -18.19
C HIS A 399 -94.52 85.53 -17.68
N SER A 400 -94.78 86.79 -18.06
CA SER A 400 -95.75 87.26 -19.08
C SER A 400 -95.55 88.71 -19.52
N ARG A 401 -96.49 89.10 -20.41
CA ARG A 401 -97.00 90.45 -20.69
C ARG A 401 -96.21 91.21 -21.76
N LEU A 402 -96.67 91.20 -23.01
CA LEU A 402 -97.84 91.98 -23.51
C LEU A 402 -97.65 93.47 -23.19
N GLN A 403 -97.78 94.38 -24.15
CA GLN A 403 -99.05 94.52 -24.86
C GLN A 403 -98.90 95.28 -26.20
N GLU A 404 -99.36 94.60 -27.25
CA GLU A 404 -100.17 95.11 -28.38
C GLU A 404 -99.70 96.36 -29.15
N MET A 405 -99.30 96.24 -30.41
CA MET A 405 -100.05 95.82 -31.61
C MET A 405 -100.68 97.00 -32.37
N LEU A 406 -100.62 96.87 -33.71
CA LEU A 406 -101.47 97.55 -34.70
C LEU A 406 -101.34 99.09 -34.78
N LYS A 407 -100.60 99.52 -35.79
CA LYS A 407 -101.23 99.64 -37.11
C LYS A 407 -100.26 99.42 -38.26
N GLN A 408 -100.80 98.85 -39.34
CA GLN A 408 -100.16 98.72 -40.64
C GLN A 408 -99.96 100.12 -41.24
N GLY A 409 -98.90 100.33 -42.01
CA GLY A 409 -98.70 101.59 -42.71
C GLY A 409 -97.36 101.70 -43.42
N GLU A 410 -97.39 101.44 -44.73
CA GLU A 410 -96.60 102.15 -45.75
C GLU A 410 -95.08 101.89 -45.87
N GLN A 411 -94.73 101.30 -47.03
CA GLN A 411 -93.63 101.72 -47.92
C GLN A 411 -92.21 101.66 -47.31
N GLY A 412 -91.40 100.63 -47.57
CA GLY A 412 -91.26 99.94 -48.85
C GLY A 412 -90.19 100.58 -49.77
N LEU A 413 -89.08 101.08 -49.21
CA LEU A 413 -87.90 101.52 -49.96
C LEU A 413 -86.54 101.18 -49.29
N SER A 414 -86.50 100.14 -48.44
CA SER A 414 -85.27 99.68 -47.74
C SER A 414 -85.06 98.16 -47.70
N SER A 415 -86.01 97.36 -48.21
CA SER A 415 -86.02 95.89 -48.14
C SER A 415 -84.78 95.22 -48.79
N ALA A 416 -84.24 95.80 -49.86
CA ALA A 416 -83.10 95.23 -50.57
C ALA A 416 -81.76 95.24 -49.79
N LYS A 417 -81.59 96.13 -48.79
CA LYS A 417 -80.31 96.26 -48.05
C LYS A 417 -80.25 95.35 -46.81
N GLY A 418 -81.40 95.06 -46.20
CA GLY A 418 -81.51 94.12 -45.09
C GLY A 418 -81.26 92.68 -45.51
N HIS A 419 -81.90 92.22 -46.60
CA HIS A 419 -81.74 90.84 -47.08
C HIS A 419 -80.31 90.49 -47.52
N ILE A 420 -79.58 91.43 -48.14
CA ILE A 420 -78.17 91.21 -48.50
C ILE A 420 -77.29 91.06 -47.26
N SER A 421 -77.61 91.78 -46.18
CA SER A 421 -76.85 91.71 -44.92
C SER A 421 -77.12 90.38 -44.19
N SER A 422 -78.38 89.96 -44.10
CA SER A 422 -78.73 88.66 -43.50
C SER A 422 -78.22 87.46 -44.32
N LEU A 423 -78.16 87.57 -45.65
CA LEU A 423 -77.57 86.55 -46.51
C LEU A 423 -76.04 86.47 -46.34
N LYS A 424 -75.36 87.60 -46.11
CA LYS A 424 -73.92 87.59 -45.80
C LYS A 424 -73.63 86.97 -44.43
N GLU A 425 -74.35 87.34 -43.38
CA GLU A 425 -74.19 86.69 -42.06
C GLU A 425 -74.52 85.19 -42.12
N ALA A 426 -75.53 84.78 -42.89
CA ALA A 426 -75.85 83.37 -43.09
C ALA A 426 -74.74 82.63 -43.87
N GLN A 427 -74.15 83.27 -44.89
CA GLN A 427 -73.02 82.72 -45.65
C GLN A 427 -71.76 82.59 -44.77
N GLU A 428 -71.50 83.56 -43.90
CA GLU A 428 -70.34 83.57 -42.99
C GLU A 428 -70.48 82.49 -41.91
N LYS A 429 -71.67 82.35 -41.30
CA LYS A 429 -71.98 81.24 -40.36
C LYS A 429 -71.90 79.87 -41.02
N LEU A 430 -72.40 79.71 -42.25
CA LEU A 430 -72.27 78.47 -43.00
C LEU A 430 -70.81 78.14 -43.37
N LEU A 431 -69.95 79.15 -43.57
CA LEU A 431 -68.51 78.95 -43.74
C LEU A 431 -67.84 78.50 -42.43
N GLU A 432 -68.15 79.14 -41.30
CA GLU A 432 -67.67 78.72 -39.98
C GLU A 432 -68.11 77.30 -39.62
N GLU A 433 -69.37 76.94 -39.89
CA GLU A 433 -69.89 75.58 -39.69
C GLU A 433 -69.24 74.55 -40.63
N LEU A 434 -68.97 74.93 -41.89
CA LEU A 434 -68.27 74.10 -42.87
C LEU A 434 -66.81 73.85 -42.45
N ASP A 435 -66.10 74.86 -41.97
CA ASP A 435 -64.72 74.71 -41.52
C ASP A 435 -64.62 74.04 -40.15
N ALA A 436 -65.60 74.22 -39.24
CA ALA A 436 -65.72 73.47 -38.00
C ALA A 436 -66.09 71.98 -38.21
N THR A 437 -66.82 71.65 -39.29
CA THR A 437 -67.08 70.25 -39.67
C THR A 437 -65.88 69.63 -40.39
N ARG A 438 -65.16 70.38 -41.23
CA ARG A 438 -63.88 69.95 -41.81
C ARG A 438 -62.78 69.76 -40.77
N ALA A 439 -62.72 70.61 -39.74
CA ALA A 439 -61.80 70.44 -38.62
C ALA A 439 -62.08 69.13 -37.87
N ARG A 440 -63.33 68.91 -37.46
CA ARG A 440 -63.76 67.65 -36.81
C ARG A 440 -63.56 66.41 -37.69
N LEU A 441 -63.73 66.51 -39.01
CA LEU A 441 -63.45 65.40 -39.93
C LEU A 441 -61.94 65.10 -40.00
N ARG A 442 -61.08 66.12 -40.01
CA ARG A 442 -59.62 65.92 -39.94
C ARG A 442 -59.18 65.35 -38.60
N GLU A 443 -59.73 65.83 -37.48
CA GLU A 443 -59.45 65.28 -36.15
C GLU A 443 -59.86 63.82 -36.02
N THR A 444 -61.08 63.46 -36.44
CA THR A 444 -61.55 62.06 -36.43
C THR A 444 -60.74 61.17 -37.38
N THR A 445 -60.38 61.66 -38.58
CA THR A 445 -59.50 60.93 -39.51
C THR A 445 -58.09 60.74 -38.93
N ASN A 446 -57.54 61.76 -38.27
CA ASN A 446 -56.24 61.68 -37.61
C ASN A 446 -56.27 60.72 -36.41
N LEU A 447 -57.33 60.73 -35.58
CA LEU A 447 -57.51 59.77 -34.48
C LEU A 447 -57.59 58.31 -34.96
N LEU A 448 -58.36 58.05 -36.02
CA LEU A 448 -58.47 56.72 -36.65
C LEU A 448 -57.16 56.24 -37.27
N THR A 449 -56.40 57.16 -37.89
CA THR A 449 -55.19 56.82 -38.67
C THR A 449 -53.90 56.80 -37.84
N ALA A 450 -53.80 57.63 -36.80
CA ALA A 450 -52.55 57.85 -36.07
C ALA A 450 -52.29 56.85 -34.94
N LEU A 451 -53.33 56.37 -34.22
CA LEU A 451 -53.12 55.65 -32.95
C LEU A 451 -53.94 54.37 -32.78
N GLN A 452 -55.26 54.39 -33.02
CA GLN A 452 -56.13 53.25 -32.65
C GLN A 452 -55.87 52.00 -33.52
N VAL A 453 -56.20 52.06 -34.82
CA VAL A 453 -56.11 50.88 -35.71
C VAL A 453 -54.66 50.46 -35.96
N ARG A 454 -53.73 51.42 -36.05
CA ARG A 454 -52.30 51.14 -36.20
C ARG A 454 -51.75 50.46 -34.95
N GLY A 455 -52.03 50.97 -33.75
CA GLY A 455 -51.58 50.39 -32.49
C GLY A 455 -52.17 49.01 -32.24
N GLU A 456 -53.45 48.79 -32.55
CA GLU A 456 -54.09 47.48 -32.44
C GLU A 456 -53.49 46.45 -33.41
N MET A 457 -53.20 46.83 -34.66
CA MET A 457 -52.52 45.95 -35.63
C MET A 457 -51.06 45.67 -35.28
N GLU A 458 -50.32 46.66 -34.79
CA GLU A 458 -48.93 46.50 -34.32
C GLU A 458 -48.88 45.61 -33.06
N ALA A 459 -49.81 45.79 -32.11
CA ALA A 459 -49.93 44.93 -30.93
C ALA A 459 -50.33 43.49 -31.27
N GLN A 460 -51.25 43.27 -32.22
CA GLN A 460 -51.57 41.94 -32.73
C GLN A 460 -50.35 41.29 -33.41
N THR A 461 -49.61 42.06 -34.23
CA THR A 461 -48.40 41.58 -34.90
C THR A 461 -47.34 41.14 -33.89
N GLN A 462 -47.05 41.98 -32.89
CA GLN A 462 -46.14 41.65 -31.79
C GLN A 462 -46.63 40.45 -30.96
N GLN A 463 -47.94 40.32 -30.73
CA GLN A 463 -48.50 39.17 -30.02
C GLN A 463 -48.35 37.86 -30.83
N HIS A 464 -48.52 37.91 -32.14
CA HIS A 464 -48.30 36.77 -33.03
C HIS A 464 -46.82 36.42 -33.14
N GLU A 465 -45.93 37.40 -33.21
CA GLU A 465 -44.48 37.22 -33.23
C GLU A 465 -43.96 36.62 -31.91
N ALA A 466 -44.42 37.12 -30.76
CA ALA A 466 -44.11 36.54 -29.45
C ALA A 466 -44.60 35.09 -29.29
N LYS A 467 -45.80 34.76 -29.79
CA LYS A 467 -46.30 33.38 -29.83
C LYS A 467 -45.48 32.49 -30.76
N LEU A 468 -45.02 33.02 -31.90
CA LEU A 468 -44.12 32.33 -32.83
C LEU A 468 -42.74 32.07 -32.23
N ILE A 469 -42.23 32.97 -31.41
CA ILE A 469 -40.97 32.79 -30.67
C ILE A 469 -41.16 31.73 -29.57
N SER A 470 -42.17 31.87 -28.69
CA SER A 470 -42.48 30.90 -27.63
C SER A 470 -42.64 29.48 -28.17
N THR A 471 -43.43 29.31 -29.23
CA THR A 471 -43.64 27.97 -29.83
C THR A 471 -42.38 27.41 -30.48
N LYS A 472 -41.51 28.24 -31.08
CA LYS A 472 -40.19 27.80 -31.57
C LYS A 472 -39.23 27.44 -30.43
N GLU A 473 -39.26 28.17 -29.33
CA GLU A 473 -38.45 27.88 -28.14
C GLU A 473 -38.92 26.60 -27.44
N GLU A 474 -40.24 26.38 -27.33
CA GLU A 474 -40.84 25.14 -26.83
C GLU A 474 -40.49 23.93 -27.71
N GLU A 475 -40.59 24.04 -29.04
CA GLU A 475 -40.18 22.97 -29.96
C GLU A 475 -38.67 22.74 -29.93
N LYS A 476 -37.86 23.80 -29.82
CA LYS A 476 -36.40 23.66 -29.62
C LYS A 476 -36.10 22.90 -28.33
N HIS A 477 -36.68 23.30 -27.21
CA HIS A 477 -36.51 22.60 -25.94
C HIS A 477 -37.01 21.15 -25.98
N ARG A 478 -38.07 20.87 -26.73
CA ARG A 478 -38.58 19.50 -26.96
C ARG A 478 -37.59 18.67 -27.79
N MET A 479 -36.98 19.24 -28.82
CA MET A 479 -35.93 18.61 -29.64
C MET A 479 -34.63 18.40 -28.83
N ASP A 480 -34.14 19.42 -28.12
CA ASP A 480 -32.94 19.35 -27.27
C ASP A 480 -33.12 18.26 -26.19
N LYS A 481 -34.31 18.16 -25.59
CA LYS A 481 -34.65 17.11 -24.63
C LYS A 481 -34.65 15.71 -25.26
N MET A 482 -35.25 15.55 -26.46
CA MET A 482 -35.23 14.27 -27.16
C MET A 482 -33.82 13.85 -27.57
N ALA A 483 -32.97 14.80 -27.99
CA ALA A 483 -31.56 14.55 -28.29
C ALA A 483 -30.82 14.06 -27.04
N LEU A 484 -30.95 14.77 -25.91
CA LEU A 484 -30.30 14.38 -24.64
C LEU A 484 -30.82 13.04 -24.10
N GLU A 485 -32.11 12.75 -24.23
CA GLU A 485 -32.67 11.44 -23.89
C GLU A 485 -32.12 10.30 -24.78
N LEU A 486 -31.84 10.56 -26.06
CA LEU A 486 -31.22 9.60 -26.95
C LEU A 486 -29.73 9.43 -26.61
N GLU A 487 -28.97 10.50 -26.39
CA GLU A 487 -27.58 10.44 -25.96
C GLU A 487 -27.41 9.68 -24.64
N LEU A 488 -28.27 9.91 -23.65
CA LEU A 488 -28.29 9.15 -22.40
C LEU A 488 -28.61 7.66 -22.62
N LYS A 489 -29.55 7.32 -23.51
CA LYS A 489 -29.84 5.92 -23.86
C LYS A 489 -28.66 5.25 -24.57
N TRP A 490 -28.05 5.91 -25.56
CA TRP A 490 -26.89 5.39 -26.30
C TRP A 490 -25.65 5.22 -25.41
N THR A 491 -25.34 6.21 -24.56
CA THR A 491 -24.22 6.13 -23.62
C THR A 491 -24.44 5.04 -22.57
N GLU A 492 -25.65 4.87 -22.04
CA GLU A 492 -25.98 3.79 -21.10
C GLU A 492 -25.93 2.41 -21.78
N THR A 493 -26.45 2.26 -23.01
CA THR A 493 -26.33 1.00 -23.76
C THR A 493 -24.87 0.67 -24.05
N LEU A 494 -24.07 1.62 -24.52
CA LEU A 494 -22.63 1.42 -24.75
C LEU A 494 -21.91 1.04 -23.45
N ARG A 495 -22.24 1.70 -22.34
CA ARG A 495 -21.69 1.38 -21.01
C ARG A 495 -22.05 -0.05 -20.57
N GLN A 496 -23.28 -0.50 -20.85
CA GLN A 496 -23.72 -1.87 -20.55
C GLN A 496 -23.01 -2.91 -21.43
N GLU A 497 -22.90 -2.70 -22.74
CA GLU A 497 -22.17 -3.61 -23.63
C GLU A 497 -20.66 -3.65 -23.30
N CYS A 498 -20.03 -2.50 -23.04
CA CYS A 498 -18.65 -2.47 -22.54
C CYS A 498 -18.49 -3.12 -21.16
N LYS A 499 -19.55 -3.17 -20.34
CA LYS A 499 -19.53 -3.90 -19.06
C LYS A 499 -19.59 -5.42 -19.31
N LYS A 500 -20.51 -5.89 -20.16
CA LYS A 500 -20.64 -7.30 -20.55
C LYS A 500 -19.35 -7.86 -21.16
N LEU A 501 -18.76 -7.16 -22.12
CA LEU A 501 -17.50 -7.58 -22.75
C LEU A 501 -16.33 -7.69 -21.74
N ARG A 502 -16.34 -6.90 -20.66
CA ARG A 502 -15.37 -7.01 -19.54
C ARG A 502 -15.73 -8.07 -18.51
N GLU A 503 -16.95 -8.58 -18.52
CA GLU A 503 -17.42 -9.72 -17.73
C GLU A 503 -17.07 -11.01 -18.48
N GLU A 504 -17.47 -11.13 -19.75
CA GLU A 504 -17.13 -12.21 -20.68
C GLU A 504 -15.61 -12.44 -20.78
N LEU A 505 -14.80 -11.39 -21.00
CA LEU A 505 -13.34 -11.51 -21.07
C LEU A 505 -12.69 -11.96 -19.74
N ARG A 506 -13.32 -11.66 -18.59
CA ARG A 506 -12.87 -12.16 -17.28
C ARG A 506 -13.27 -13.62 -17.08
N GLU A 507 -14.46 -13.99 -17.53
CA GLU A 507 -14.96 -15.37 -17.48
C GLU A 507 -14.09 -16.27 -18.37
N GLU A 508 -13.81 -15.90 -19.62
CA GLU A 508 -12.87 -16.64 -20.48
C GLU A 508 -11.46 -16.75 -19.86
N HIS A 509 -10.96 -15.68 -19.20
CA HIS A 509 -9.66 -15.73 -18.55
C HIS A 509 -9.63 -16.68 -17.34
N GLU A 510 -10.65 -16.64 -16.48
CA GLU A 510 -10.76 -17.55 -15.34
C GLU A 510 -11.07 -19.00 -15.78
N GLU A 511 -11.85 -19.22 -16.83
CA GLU A 511 -12.05 -20.54 -17.45
C GLU A 511 -10.74 -21.09 -18.04
N SER A 512 -9.99 -20.27 -18.80
CA SER A 512 -8.68 -20.66 -19.35
C SER A 512 -7.68 -21.01 -18.23
N LYS A 513 -7.63 -20.18 -17.18
CA LYS A 513 -6.79 -20.37 -16.00
C LYS A 513 -7.18 -21.61 -15.19
N THR A 514 -8.46 -21.85 -14.95
CA THR A 514 -8.94 -23.05 -14.25
C THR A 514 -8.74 -24.31 -15.07
N ALA A 515 -8.92 -24.26 -16.40
CA ALA A 515 -8.59 -25.36 -17.30
C ALA A 515 -7.08 -25.68 -17.28
N ALA A 516 -6.22 -24.67 -17.35
CA ALA A 516 -4.76 -24.84 -17.28
C ALA A 516 -4.30 -25.42 -15.92
N LEU A 517 -4.86 -24.93 -14.81
CA LEU A 517 -4.62 -25.48 -13.48
C LEU A 517 -5.09 -26.94 -13.36
N THR A 518 -6.25 -27.27 -13.94
CA THR A 518 -6.79 -28.64 -13.95
C THR A 518 -5.92 -29.58 -14.77
N GLN A 519 -5.46 -29.17 -15.96
CA GLN A 519 -4.52 -29.95 -16.77
C GLN A 519 -3.17 -30.15 -16.07
N LEU A 520 -2.65 -29.11 -15.41
CA LEU A 520 -1.41 -29.21 -14.63
C LEU A 520 -1.57 -30.17 -13.45
N ALA A 521 -2.70 -30.12 -12.74
CA ALA A 521 -3.01 -31.04 -11.65
C ALA A 521 -3.10 -32.50 -12.14
N GLN A 522 -3.83 -32.76 -13.23
CA GLN A 522 -3.93 -34.08 -13.85
C GLN A 522 -2.57 -34.61 -14.33
N SER A 523 -1.74 -33.75 -14.94
CA SER A 523 -0.38 -34.10 -15.34
C SER A 523 0.49 -34.48 -14.14
N LYS A 524 0.42 -33.72 -13.03
CA LYS A 524 1.17 -34.03 -11.79
C LYS A 524 0.65 -35.29 -11.11
N GLU A 525 -0.65 -35.53 -11.11
CA GLU A 525 -1.24 -36.75 -10.58
C GLU A 525 -0.82 -37.99 -11.40
N HIS A 526 -0.75 -37.87 -12.73
CA HIS A 526 -0.26 -38.93 -13.60
C HIS A 526 1.25 -39.19 -13.45
N GLU A 527 2.08 -38.14 -13.30
CA GLU A 527 3.50 -38.29 -12.97
C GLU A 527 3.70 -38.99 -11.60
N LEU A 528 2.94 -38.58 -10.58
CA LEU A 528 2.99 -39.17 -9.24
C LEU A 528 2.49 -40.63 -9.25
N GLY A 529 1.44 -40.95 -10.01
CA GLY A 529 0.97 -42.32 -10.22
C GLY A 529 2.05 -43.17 -10.88
N SER A 530 2.61 -42.72 -12.00
CA SER A 530 3.68 -43.40 -12.73
C SER A 530 4.91 -43.67 -11.85
N ALA A 531 5.31 -42.69 -11.02
CA ALA A 531 6.40 -42.83 -10.08
C ALA A 531 6.07 -43.78 -8.92
N ARG A 532 4.84 -43.74 -8.38
CA ARG A 532 4.39 -44.70 -7.35
C ARG A 532 4.39 -46.12 -7.88
N GLU A 533 3.94 -46.34 -9.11
CA GLU A 533 3.97 -47.65 -9.76
C GLU A 533 5.38 -48.14 -10.05
N SER A 534 6.29 -47.29 -10.53
CA SER A 534 7.69 -47.71 -10.77
C SER A 534 8.40 -48.07 -9.47
N TRP A 535 8.13 -47.35 -8.38
CA TRP A 535 8.59 -47.72 -7.03
C TRP A 535 7.94 -49.00 -6.51
N HIS A 536 6.63 -49.22 -6.74
CA HIS A 536 5.98 -50.49 -6.35
C HIS A 536 6.62 -51.68 -7.07
N ARG A 537 6.75 -51.61 -8.40
CA ARG A 537 7.45 -52.65 -9.18
C ARG A 537 8.86 -52.88 -8.65
N LYS A 538 9.59 -51.81 -8.29
CA LYS A 538 10.95 -51.97 -7.75
C LYS A 538 10.98 -52.60 -6.36
N VAL A 539 9.96 -52.38 -5.53
CA VAL A 539 9.80 -53.06 -4.24
C VAL A 539 9.42 -54.53 -4.45
N GLU A 540 8.54 -54.82 -5.40
CA GLU A 540 8.16 -56.19 -5.81
C GLU A 540 9.39 -56.98 -6.31
N ASP A 541 10.18 -56.42 -7.24
CA ASP A 541 11.45 -57.01 -7.72
C ASP A 541 12.40 -57.37 -6.55
N LEU A 542 12.52 -56.48 -5.57
CA LEU A 542 13.40 -56.68 -4.41
C LEU A 542 12.84 -57.73 -3.44
N LEU A 543 11.53 -57.80 -3.27
CA LEU A 543 10.87 -58.83 -2.47
C LEU A 543 10.99 -60.21 -3.13
N GLU A 544 10.90 -60.31 -4.46
CA GLU A 544 11.19 -61.54 -5.20
C GLU A 544 12.65 -61.96 -5.05
N GLN A 545 13.60 -61.03 -5.20
CA GLN A 545 15.03 -61.30 -4.98
C GLN A 545 15.33 -61.78 -3.56
N ILE A 546 14.74 -61.15 -2.54
CA ILE A 546 14.85 -61.59 -1.14
C ILE A 546 14.25 -63.00 -0.96
N SER A 547 13.14 -63.30 -1.63
CA SER A 547 12.48 -64.61 -1.54
C SER A 547 13.31 -65.72 -2.21
N LEU A 548 13.88 -65.45 -3.37
CA LEU A 548 14.81 -66.35 -4.07
C LEU A 548 16.09 -66.60 -3.25
N LEU A 549 16.66 -65.56 -2.63
CA LEU A 549 17.82 -65.68 -1.73
C LEU A 549 17.50 -66.52 -0.49
N LYS A 550 16.34 -66.31 0.13
CA LYS A 550 15.87 -67.14 1.26
C LYS A 550 15.74 -68.61 0.85
N GLN A 551 15.08 -68.90 -0.27
CA GLN A 551 14.91 -70.27 -0.77
C GLN A 551 16.26 -70.93 -1.10
N SER A 552 17.21 -70.19 -1.67
CA SER A 552 18.56 -70.66 -1.94
C SER A 552 19.33 -71.00 -0.66
N LEU A 553 19.25 -70.14 0.36
CA LEU A 553 19.87 -70.38 1.67
C LEU A 553 19.24 -71.56 2.42
N GLU A 554 17.92 -71.71 2.35
CA GLU A 554 17.18 -72.82 2.96
C GLU A 554 17.49 -74.16 2.27
N MET A 555 17.68 -74.15 0.95
CA MET A 555 18.19 -75.29 0.20
C MET A 555 19.64 -75.64 0.57
N GLN A 556 20.53 -74.65 0.73
CA GLN A 556 21.90 -74.90 1.21
C GLN A 556 21.93 -75.42 2.65
N LEU A 557 21.09 -74.87 3.53
CA LEU A 557 20.96 -75.31 4.92
C LEU A 557 20.53 -76.78 4.98
N SER A 558 19.45 -77.13 4.29
CA SER A 558 18.94 -78.51 4.25
C SER A 558 19.93 -79.50 3.60
N GLN A 559 20.67 -79.09 2.56
CA GLN A 559 21.78 -79.88 2.02
C GLN A 559 22.88 -80.12 3.06
N SER A 560 23.35 -79.06 3.74
CA SER A 560 24.38 -79.19 4.78
C SER A 560 23.93 -80.05 5.97
N GLN A 561 22.66 -79.93 6.36
CA GLN A 561 22.05 -80.72 7.43
C GLN A 561 21.92 -82.19 7.03
N HIS A 562 21.59 -82.49 5.77
CA HIS A 562 21.54 -83.86 5.26
C HIS A 562 22.94 -84.50 5.24
N SER A 563 23.97 -83.78 4.76
CA SER A 563 25.36 -84.26 4.82
C SER A 563 25.84 -84.48 6.26
N LEU A 564 25.46 -83.61 7.20
CA LEU A 564 25.76 -83.79 8.62
C LEU A 564 25.06 -85.03 9.20
N GLN A 565 23.79 -85.26 8.87
CA GLN A 565 23.05 -86.46 9.29
C GLN A 565 23.65 -87.75 8.72
N GLN A 566 24.08 -87.75 7.45
CA GLN A 566 24.79 -88.89 6.85
C GLN A 566 26.10 -89.19 7.58
N LEU A 567 26.90 -88.16 7.88
CA LEU A 567 28.16 -88.31 8.60
C LEU A 567 27.96 -88.78 10.05
N GLN A 568 26.94 -88.26 10.74
CA GLN A 568 26.54 -88.73 12.07
C GLN A 568 26.10 -90.20 12.04
N ALA A 569 25.34 -90.61 11.03
CA ALA A 569 24.93 -92.00 10.85
C ALA A 569 26.13 -92.93 10.61
N GLN A 570 27.09 -92.51 9.78
CA GLN A 570 28.36 -93.24 9.57
C GLN A 570 29.14 -93.39 10.87
N PHE A 571 29.34 -92.31 11.64
CA PHE A 571 30.00 -92.39 12.95
C PHE A 571 29.26 -93.30 13.95
N SER A 572 27.92 -93.30 13.96
CA SER A 572 27.17 -94.25 14.80
C SER A 572 27.40 -95.71 14.38
N GLN A 573 27.44 -95.99 13.08
CA GLN A 573 27.69 -97.34 12.55
C GLN A 573 29.12 -97.82 12.87
N GLU A 574 30.13 -96.97 12.69
CA GLU A 574 31.51 -97.30 13.09
C GLU A 574 31.63 -97.53 14.59
N ARG A 575 30.97 -96.71 15.42
CA ARG A 575 30.97 -96.85 16.87
C ARG A 575 30.24 -98.13 17.33
N GLU A 576 29.13 -98.50 16.69
CA GLU A 576 28.42 -99.75 16.94
C GLU A 576 29.26 -100.97 16.51
N HIS A 577 29.91 -100.92 15.35
CA HIS A 577 30.82 -101.96 14.88
C HIS A 577 32.02 -102.15 15.82
N LEU A 578 32.67 -101.07 16.24
CA LEU A 578 33.75 -101.12 17.25
C LEU A 578 33.24 -101.63 18.61
N GLY A 579 32.03 -101.25 19.01
CA GLY A 579 31.38 -101.75 20.21
C GLY A 579 31.14 -103.26 20.17
N GLN A 580 30.65 -103.78 19.02
CA GLN A 580 30.48 -105.22 18.79
C GLN A 580 31.81 -105.96 18.84
N GLN A 581 32.86 -105.44 18.20
CA GLN A 581 34.21 -106.03 18.25
C GLN A 581 34.78 -106.07 19.67
N LEU A 582 34.60 -105.01 20.46
CA LEU A 582 35.00 -105.00 21.88
C LEU A 582 34.19 -106.02 22.69
N GLN A 583 32.89 -106.12 22.48
CA GLN A 583 32.02 -107.06 23.17
C GLN A 583 32.35 -108.53 22.83
N GLU A 584 32.74 -108.82 21.58
CA GLU A 584 33.22 -110.15 21.18
C GLU A 584 34.55 -110.50 21.88
N LEU A 585 35.49 -109.56 21.96
CA LEU A 585 36.76 -109.73 22.70
C LEU A 585 36.53 -109.89 24.21
N GLU A 586 35.61 -109.13 24.79
CA GLU A 586 35.20 -109.27 26.20
C GLU A 586 34.55 -110.63 26.47
N LEU A 587 33.65 -111.10 25.59
CA LEU A 587 33.06 -112.44 25.71
C LEU A 587 34.09 -113.56 25.56
N GLU A 588 35.11 -113.39 24.71
CA GLU A 588 36.23 -114.34 24.70
C GLU A 588 37.07 -114.29 25.99
N HIS A 589 37.27 -113.09 26.57
CA HIS A 589 37.98 -112.93 27.84
C HIS A 589 37.20 -113.56 29.00
N GLN A 590 35.91 -113.24 29.13
CA GLN A 590 35.00 -113.82 30.12
C GLN A 590 34.97 -115.35 29.99
N ARG A 591 34.86 -115.90 28.78
CA ARG A 591 34.94 -117.37 28.59
C ARG A 591 36.30 -117.98 28.95
N ARG A 592 37.38 -117.20 29.02
CA ARG A 592 38.69 -117.66 29.54
C ARG A 592 38.72 -117.55 31.07
N GLU A 593 38.16 -116.48 31.63
CA GLU A 593 38.03 -116.25 33.07
C GLU A 593 37.05 -117.22 33.74
N GLU A 594 35.92 -117.55 33.14
CA GLU A 594 34.95 -118.53 33.65
C GLU A 594 35.60 -119.91 33.80
N ARG A 595 36.40 -120.34 32.82
CA ARG A 595 37.19 -121.59 32.88
C ARG A 595 38.27 -121.57 33.98
N LEU A 596 38.73 -120.38 34.39
CA LEU A 596 39.66 -120.19 35.51
C LEU A 596 38.91 -120.08 36.86
N HIS A 597 37.73 -119.48 36.87
CA HIS A 597 36.89 -119.32 38.05
C HIS A 597 36.18 -120.61 38.44
N GLU A 598 35.66 -121.42 37.50
CA GLU A 598 35.12 -122.76 37.79
C GLU A 598 36.17 -123.66 38.48
N ALA A 599 37.45 -123.52 38.12
CA ALA A 599 38.56 -124.22 38.78
C ALA A 599 38.87 -123.68 40.20
N HIS A 600 38.49 -122.43 40.51
CA HIS A 600 38.72 -121.79 41.82
C HIS A 600 37.51 -121.86 42.76
N CYS A 601 36.27 -121.79 42.24
CA CYS A 601 35.05 -121.68 43.03
C CYS A 601 34.79 -122.92 43.91
N CYS A 602 35.22 -124.11 43.50
CA CYS A 602 35.16 -125.34 44.30
C CYS A 602 35.96 -125.28 45.63
N THR A 603 36.71 -124.22 45.90
CA THR A 603 37.55 -124.08 47.12
C THR A 603 37.13 -122.96 48.07
N ILE A 604 36.15 -122.11 47.71
CA ILE A 604 35.84 -120.87 48.46
C ILE A 604 34.36 -120.75 48.87
N GLN A 605 33.43 -121.46 48.20
CA GLN A 605 31.99 -121.23 48.39
C GLN A 605 31.40 -121.57 49.77
N ASP A 606 32.01 -122.45 50.57
CA ASP A 606 31.41 -122.91 51.83
C ASP A 606 31.53 -121.93 53.03
N MET A 607 32.20 -120.77 52.88
CA MET A 607 32.57 -119.91 54.04
C MET A 607 32.30 -118.40 53.93
N GLN A 608 31.73 -117.88 52.83
CA GLN A 608 31.63 -116.41 52.63
C GLN A 608 30.21 -115.80 52.56
N GLU A 609 29.16 -116.55 52.20
CA GLU A 609 27.87 -115.92 51.84
C GLU A 609 27.13 -115.20 53.01
N GLU A 610 27.08 -115.77 54.22
CA GLU A 610 26.23 -115.22 55.30
C GLU A 610 26.77 -113.95 56.00
N LEU A 611 28.07 -113.68 55.93
CA LEU A 611 28.69 -112.53 56.62
C LEU A 611 28.77 -111.27 55.75
N GLU A 612 28.93 -111.41 54.44
CA GLU A 612 29.04 -110.26 53.55
C GLU A 612 27.70 -109.55 53.31
N GLU A 613 26.57 -110.27 53.25
CA GLU A 613 25.25 -109.66 53.05
C GLU A 613 24.86 -108.69 54.17
N ARG A 614 25.14 -109.05 55.43
CA ARG A 614 24.75 -108.22 56.60
C ARG A 614 25.54 -106.91 56.65
N LEU A 615 26.83 -106.94 56.29
CA LEU A 615 27.67 -105.74 56.24
C LEU A 615 27.31 -104.85 55.04
N ARG A 616 27.00 -105.45 53.88
CA ARG A 616 26.52 -104.72 52.69
C ARG A 616 25.20 -103.99 52.95
N GLN A 617 24.26 -104.61 53.68
CA GLN A 617 22.97 -104.00 54.00
C GLN A 617 23.10 -102.78 54.95
N GLN A 618 23.97 -102.82 55.97
CA GLN A 618 24.22 -101.65 56.83
C GLN A 618 24.87 -100.50 56.07
N HIS A 619 25.94 -100.75 55.31
CA HIS A 619 26.59 -99.71 54.49
C HIS A 619 25.65 -99.10 53.45
N HIS A 620 24.71 -99.87 52.89
CA HIS A 620 23.74 -99.36 51.93
C HIS A 620 22.81 -98.33 52.57
N LEU A 621 22.23 -98.63 53.73
CA LEU A 621 21.29 -97.75 54.44
C LEU A 621 21.95 -96.44 54.90
N GLU A 622 23.19 -96.51 55.42
CA GLU A 622 23.94 -95.32 55.81
C GLU A 622 24.24 -94.40 54.62
N LEU A 623 24.73 -94.96 53.50
CA LEU A 623 24.98 -94.21 52.27
C LEU A 623 23.69 -93.64 51.67
N GLN A 624 22.56 -94.33 51.80
CA GLN A 624 21.26 -93.88 51.31
C GLN A 624 20.76 -92.68 52.14
N SER A 625 20.83 -92.74 53.47
CA SER A 625 20.47 -91.62 54.35
C SER A 625 21.35 -90.38 54.10
N LEU A 626 22.66 -90.56 53.90
CA LEU A 626 23.58 -89.45 53.62
C LEU A 626 23.30 -88.79 52.26
N ARG A 627 22.98 -89.60 51.24
CA ARG A 627 22.57 -89.11 49.91
C ARG A 627 21.26 -88.34 49.97
N GLU A 628 20.30 -88.79 50.78
CA GLU A 628 19.01 -88.10 50.95
C GLU A 628 19.17 -86.75 51.64
N VAL A 629 20.00 -86.65 52.68
CA VAL A 629 20.35 -85.38 53.33
C VAL A 629 21.09 -84.44 52.36
N HIS A 630 22.06 -84.94 51.60
CA HIS A 630 22.74 -84.13 50.58
C HIS A 630 21.80 -83.67 49.46
N ARG A 631 20.84 -84.50 49.03
CA ARG A 631 19.81 -84.11 48.06
C ARG A 631 18.92 -82.99 48.60
N GLN A 632 18.45 -83.09 49.85
CA GLN A 632 17.65 -82.05 50.50
C GLN A 632 18.43 -80.73 50.66
N ASN A 633 19.71 -80.80 51.02
CA ASN A 633 20.58 -79.62 51.11
C ASN A 633 20.80 -78.96 49.74
N LEU A 634 20.98 -79.75 48.67
CA LEU A 634 21.09 -79.20 47.31
C LEU A 634 19.77 -78.62 46.79
N GLU A 635 18.63 -79.24 47.09
CA GLU A 635 17.30 -78.73 46.74
C GLU A 635 16.98 -77.42 47.45
N THR A 636 17.32 -77.28 48.74
CA THR A 636 17.12 -76.04 49.49
C THR A 636 18.07 -74.92 49.03
N LEU A 637 19.35 -75.21 48.79
CA LEU A 637 20.30 -74.23 48.24
C LEU A 637 19.87 -73.76 46.84
N LYS A 638 19.38 -74.69 46.01
CA LYS A 638 18.83 -74.37 44.69
C LYS A 638 17.61 -73.44 44.80
N GLN A 639 16.64 -73.76 45.66
CA GLN A 639 15.45 -72.92 45.88
C GLN A 639 15.82 -71.51 46.37
N GLN A 640 16.82 -71.39 47.26
CA GLN A 640 17.35 -70.10 47.70
C GLN A 640 17.93 -69.30 46.51
N SER A 641 18.80 -69.91 45.71
CA SER A 641 19.37 -69.25 44.53
C SER A 641 18.32 -68.87 43.46
N GLU A 642 17.27 -69.68 43.29
CA GLU A 642 16.16 -69.38 42.38
C GLU A 642 15.30 -68.21 42.89
N GLN A 643 15.08 -68.10 44.20
CA GLN A 643 14.37 -66.98 44.84
C GLN A 643 15.18 -65.68 44.78
N GLU A 644 16.48 -65.72 45.04
CA GLU A 644 17.39 -64.57 44.90
C GLU A 644 17.47 -64.09 43.45
N LEU A 645 17.57 -65.01 42.48
CA LEU A 645 17.51 -64.66 41.06
C LEU A 645 16.15 -64.09 40.63
N GLN A 646 15.05 -64.51 41.26
CA GLN A 646 13.71 -63.95 40.98
C GLN A 646 13.52 -62.56 41.58
N THR A 647 14.06 -62.29 42.78
CA THR A 647 14.04 -60.95 43.37
C THR A 647 14.89 -59.98 42.56
N LEU A 648 16.12 -60.36 42.22
CA LEU A 648 17.01 -59.53 41.38
C LEU A 648 16.42 -59.24 39.99
N ARG A 649 15.68 -60.19 39.40
CA ARG A 649 14.95 -59.96 38.14
C ARG A 649 13.83 -58.93 38.29
N PHE A 650 13.08 -58.98 39.39
CA PHE A 650 12.02 -57.99 39.66
C PHE A 650 12.59 -56.60 39.88
N GLU A 651 13.68 -56.49 40.64
CA GLU A 651 14.39 -55.22 40.88
C GLU A 651 14.91 -54.62 39.57
N LEU A 652 15.62 -55.40 38.74
CA LEU A 652 16.10 -54.95 37.44
C LEU A 652 14.98 -54.60 36.44
N GLU A 653 13.85 -55.31 36.49
CA GLU A 653 12.68 -54.96 35.68
C GLU A 653 12.03 -53.64 36.14
N ASP A 654 11.93 -53.40 37.45
CA ASP A 654 11.34 -52.18 38.00
C ASP A 654 12.28 -50.97 37.86
N GLU A 655 13.60 -51.15 37.97
CA GLU A 655 14.60 -50.16 37.56
C GLU A 655 14.50 -49.84 36.06
N GLY A 656 14.33 -50.86 35.20
CA GLY A 656 14.10 -50.69 33.77
C GLY A 656 12.82 -49.91 33.47
N LYS A 657 11.71 -50.21 34.17
CA LYS A 657 10.44 -49.46 34.08
C LYS A 657 10.61 -48.01 34.56
N ALA A 658 11.35 -47.79 35.65
CA ALA A 658 11.62 -46.46 36.20
C ALA A 658 12.47 -45.60 35.25
N MET A 659 13.55 -46.14 34.68
CA MET A 659 14.35 -45.45 33.66
C MET A 659 13.56 -45.15 32.39
N LEU A 660 12.72 -46.08 31.92
CA LEU A 660 11.84 -45.82 30.78
C LEU A 660 10.78 -44.76 31.09
N ALA A 661 10.30 -44.67 32.33
CA ALA A 661 9.38 -43.63 32.76
C ALA A 661 10.07 -42.25 32.84
N SER A 662 11.31 -42.18 33.37
CA SER A 662 12.08 -40.93 33.41
C SER A 662 12.40 -40.42 32.01
N LEU A 663 12.90 -41.27 31.11
CA LEU A 663 13.19 -40.92 29.72
C LEU A 663 11.94 -40.45 28.96
N ARG A 664 10.77 -41.08 29.19
CA ARG A 664 9.49 -40.60 28.63
C ARG A 664 9.08 -39.25 29.20
N SER A 665 9.33 -39.00 30.49
CA SER A 665 9.07 -37.70 31.12
C SER A 665 9.98 -36.60 30.57
N GLU A 666 11.28 -36.87 30.43
CA GLU A 666 12.26 -35.95 29.83
C GLU A 666 11.93 -35.64 28.37
N LEU A 667 11.63 -36.66 27.56
CA LEU A 667 11.24 -36.48 26.16
C LEU A 667 9.95 -35.64 26.04
N ASN A 668 8.95 -35.91 26.88
CA ASN A 668 7.72 -35.10 26.92
C ASN A 668 8.00 -33.66 27.39
N HIS A 669 8.89 -33.45 28.34
CA HIS A 669 9.27 -32.11 28.80
C HIS A 669 10.01 -31.31 27.71
N LEU A 670 10.97 -31.94 27.01
CA LEU A 670 11.66 -31.34 25.87
C LEU A 670 10.69 -31.02 24.73
N HIS A 671 9.76 -31.92 24.41
CA HIS A 671 8.73 -31.70 23.39
C HIS A 671 7.80 -30.54 23.79
N ALA A 672 7.33 -30.49 25.04
CA ALA A 672 6.52 -29.39 25.55
C ALA A 672 7.27 -28.05 25.51
N SER A 673 8.55 -28.03 25.91
CA SER A 673 9.40 -26.84 25.86
C SER A 673 9.65 -26.35 24.42
N ALA A 674 9.86 -27.27 23.48
CA ALA A 674 10.03 -26.93 22.06
C ALA A 674 8.73 -26.38 21.44
N ILE A 675 7.56 -26.96 21.76
CA ILE A 675 6.26 -26.43 21.34
C ILE A 675 6.01 -25.04 21.92
N GLU A 676 6.30 -24.84 23.21
CA GLU A 676 6.09 -23.55 23.88
C GLU A 676 7.03 -22.47 23.32
N HIS A 677 8.29 -22.82 23.03
CA HIS A 677 9.23 -21.92 22.35
C HIS A 677 8.74 -21.56 20.93
N LEU A 678 8.31 -22.54 20.14
CA LEU A 678 7.72 -22.29 18.80
C LEU A 678 6.49 -21.38 18.90
N ARG A 679 5.61 -21.62 19.88
CA ARG A 679 4.43 -20.79 20.14
C ARG A 679 4.80 -19.36 20.49
N GLN A 680 5.83 -19.16 21.31
CA GLN A 680 6.34 -17.84 21.67
C GLN A 680 6.97 -17.12 20.47
N THR A 681 7.77 -17.80 19.65
CA THR A 681 8.33 -17.20 18.42
C THR A 681 7.24 -16.80 17.43
N HIS A 682 6.27 -17.68 17.16
CA HIS A 682 5.12 -17.36 16.30
C HIS A 682 4.29 -16.18 16.85
N GLN A 683 4.16 -16.07 18.18
CA GLN A 683 3.44 -14.96 18.81
C GLN A 683 4.22 -13.63 18.74
N GLN A 684 5.55 -13.67 18.81
CA GLN A 684 6.43 -12.51 18.58
C GLN A 684 6.41 -12.07 17.11
N GLU A 685 6.53 -13.00 16.17
CA GLU A 685 6.45 -12.73 14.73
C GLU A 685 5.08 -12.17 14.34
N ALA A 686 3.99 -12.73 14.87
CA ALA A 686 2.64 -12.21 14.65
C ALA A 686 2.39 -10.83 15.30
N ALA A 687 3.10 -10.49 16.38
CA ALA A 687 3.06 -9.16 16.97
C ALA A 687 3.88 -8.14 16.13
N ALA A 688 5.07 -8.54 15.67
CA ALA A 688 5.90 -7.72 14.79
C ALA A 688 5.19 -7.41 13.46
N ALA A 689 4.62 -8.42 12.79
CA ALA A 689 3.88 -8.24 11.54
C ALA A 689 2.62 -7.36 11.71
N LYS A 690 1.99 -7.37 12.90
CA LYS A 690 0.89 -6.44 13.23
C LYS A 690 1.41 -5.00 13.40
N GLN A 691 2.53 -4.81 14.09
CA GLN A 691 3.14 -3.50 14.26
C GLN A 691 3.56 -2.91 12.91
N GLU A 692 4.20 -3.70 12.04
CA GLU A 692 4.59 -3.27 10.69
C GLU A 692 3.38 -2.86 9.84
N LEU A 693 2.26 -3.58 9.96
CA LEU A 693 0.99 -3.22 9.31
C LEU A 693 0.38 -1.94 9.88
N GLU A 694 0.37 -1.77 11.20
CA GLU A 694 -0.11 -0.54 11.85
C GLU A 694 0.74 0.66 11.44
N ASP A 695 2.07 0.55 11.47
CA ASP A 695 2.98 1.59 10.99
C ASP A 695 2.75 1.91 9.49
N ALA A 696 2.50 0.89 8.65
CA ALA A 696 2.22 1.09 7.22
C ALA A 696 0.89 1.82 7.00
N LEU A 697 -0.14 1.50 7.80
CA LEU A 697 -1.42 2.20 7.79
C LEU A 697 -1.28 3.64 8.31
N GLU A 698 -0.42 3.90 9.31
CA GLU A 698 -0.12 5.26 9.75
C GLU A 698 0.61 6.08 8.68
N ARG A 699 1.61 5.50 8.00
CA ARG A 699 2.30 6.13 6.87
C ARG A 699 1.33 6.47 5.72
N SER A 700 0.42 5.55 5.39
CA SER A 700 -0.65 5.79 4.40
C SER A 700 -1.55 6.95 4.83
N ARG A 701 -2.02 6.95 6.08
CA ARG A 701 -2.84 8.05 6.64
C ARG A 701 -2.10 9.39 6.70
N THR A 702 -0.78 9.43 6.90
CA THR A 702 -0.02 10.68 6.80
C THR A 702 0.04 11.19 5.36
N GLN A 703 0.30 10.31 4.38
CA GLN A 703 0.30 10.67 2.96
C GLN A 703 -1.07 11.16 2.49
N GLU A 704 -2.16 10.49 2.91
CA GLU A 704 -3.53 10.96 2.63
C GLU A 704 -3.79 12.37 3.18
N ARG A 705 -3.35 12.67 4.42
CA ARG A 705 -3.49 14.02 5.01
C ARG A 705 -2.66 15.07 4.27
N GLU A 706 -1.43 14.74 3.88
CA GLU A 706 -0.56 15.63 3.09
C GLU A 706 -1.17 15.93 1.71
N LEU A 707 -1.70 14.92 1.02
CA LEU A 707 -2.40 15.07 -0.24
C LEU A 707 -3.69 15.90 -0.10
N LEU A 708 -4.49 15.68 0.95
CA LEU A 708 -5.68 16.48 1.24
C LEU A 708 -5.34 17.95 1.55
N THR A 709 -4.21 18.20 2.22
CA THR A 709 -3.71 19.55 2.49
C THR A 709 -3.30 20.22 1.18
N CYS A 710 -2.50 19.55 0.35
CA CYS A 710 -2.10 20.04 -0.97
C CYS A 710 -3.30 20.31 -1.91
N ILE A 711 -4.33 19.45 -1.88
CA ILE A 711 -5.59 19.67 -2.61
C ILE A 711 -6.30 20.93 -2.10
N SER A 712 -6.31 21.17 -0.79
CA SER A 712 -6.91 22.36 -0.18
C SER A 712 -6.16 23.63 -0.59
N ASP A 713 -4.83 23.63 -0.53
CA ASP A 713 -3.98 24.74 -0.96
C ASP A 713 -4.18 25.08 -2.45
N LEU A 714 -4.29 24.06 -3.30
CA LEU A 714 -4.58 24.22 -4.73
C LEU A 714 -6.01 24.74 -4.98
N GLN A 715 -7.00 24.32 -4.19
CA GLN A 715 -8.36 24.85 -4.26
C GLN A 715 -8.39 26.33 -3.85
N GLU A 716 -7.71 26.70 -2.76
CA GLU A 716 -7.55 28.11 -2.38
C GLU A 716 -6.89 28.92 -3.50
N GLU A 717 -5.79 28.45 -4.06
CA GLU A 717 -5.09 29.14 -5.16
C GLU A 717 -5.98 29.30 -6.41
N VAL A 718 -6.79 28.29 -6.75
CA VAL A 718 -7.81 28.41 -7.81
C VAL A 718 -8.86 29.47 -7.46
N THR A 719 -9.33 29.55 -6.21
CA THR A 719 -10.28 30.61 -5.82
C THR A 719 -9.66 32.01 -5.86
N ARG A 720 -8.39 32.17 -5.42
CA ARG A 720 -7.66 33.44 -5.51
C ARG A 720 -7.53 33.90 -6.96
N ARG A 721 -7.16 33.00 -7.87
CA ARG A 721 -7.09 33.29 -9.32
C ARG A 721 -8.45 33.60 -9.92
N LYS A 722 -9.50 32.88 -9.52
CA LYS A 722 -10.87 33.14 -9.98
C LYS A 722 -11.36 34.52 -9.56
N ASN A 723 -11.07 34.94 -8.33
CA ASN A 723 -11.38 36.28 -7.84
C ASN A 723 -10.59 37.33 -8.63
N HIS A 724 -9.29 37.13 -8.84
CA HIS A 724 -8.48 38.05 -9.63
C HIS A 724 -8.94 38.19 -11.10
N ILE A 725 -9.41 37.10 -11.72
CA ILE A 725 -10.04 37.16 -13.05
C ILE A 725 -11.33 37.99 -12.99
N ALA A 726 -12.17 37.79 -11.97
CA ALA A 726 -13.36 38.60 -11.79
C ALA A 726 -13.04 40.09 -11.57
N ASP A 727 -11.99 40.43 -10.83
CA ASP A 727 -11.52 41.82 -10.66
C ASP A 727 -11.09 42.42 -12.00
N LEU A 728 -10.32 41.67 -12.80
CA LEU A 728 -9.92 42.08 -14.17
C LEU A 728 -11.13 42.23 -15.11
N ASP A 729 -12.15 41.38 -15.00
CA ASP A 729 -13.39 41.51 -15.77
C ASP A 729 -14.15 42.80 -15.38
N HIS A 730 -14.15 43.20 -14.10
CA HIS A 730 -14.71 44.49 -13.66
C HIS A 730 -13.89 45.69 -14.16
N GLU A 731 -12.56 45.59 -14.18
CA GLU A 731 -11.69 46.62 -14.80
C GLU A 731 -11.95 46.73 -16.31
N ILE A 732 -12.09 45.61 -17.01
CA ILE A 732 -12.46 45.59 -18.44
C ILE A 732 -13.86 46.19 -18.65
N HIS A 733 -14.83 45.89 -17.78
CA HIS A 733 -16.19 46.45 -17.91
C HIS A 733 -16.18 47.97 -17.71
N THR A 734 -15.54 48.47 -16.66
CA THR A 734 -15.43 49.91 -16.39
C THR A 734 -14.61 50.64 -17.46
N LEU A 735 -13.56 50.03 -18.02
CA LEU A 735 -12.86 50.58 -19.19
C LEU A 735 -13.76 50.63 -20.44
N ASN A 736 -14.60 49.62 -20.69
CA ASN A 736 -15.57 49.63 -21.78
C ASN A 736 -16.68 50.69 -21.59
N GLU A 737 -17.14 50.92 -20.36
CA GLU A 737 -18.05 52.02 -20.02
C GLU A 737 -17.40 53.39 -20.26
N ASN A 738 -16.12 53.55 -19.87
CA ASN A 738 -15.33 54.75 -20.15
C ASN A 738 -15.13 54.97 -21.67
N ILE A 739 -14.87 53.92 -22.43
CA ILE A 739 -14.81 53.99 -23.91
C ILE A 739 -16.18 54.36 -24.49
N SER A 740 -17.28 53.79 -23.99
CA SER A 740 -18.64 54.09 -24.44
C SER A 740 -19.05 55.53 -24.18
N THR A 741 -18.73 56.06 -22.99
CA THR A 741 -18.99 57.46 -22.63
C THR A 741 -18.14 58.42 -23.47
N LEU A 742 -16.83 58.18 -23.61
CA LEU A 742 -15.97 58.97 -24.50
C LEU A 742 -16.43 58.91 -25.97
N THR A 743 -16.94 57.77 -26.44
CA THR A 743 -17.50 57.63 -27.81
C THR A 743 -18.75 58.50 -27.97
N LYS A 744 -19.66 58.50 -26.99
CA LYS A 744 -20.85 59.37 -27.00
C LYS A 744 -20.47 60.86 -26.92
N GLU A 745 -19.48 61.22 -26.13
CA GLU A 745 -18.95 62.60 -26.09
C GLU A 745 -18.34 63.01 -27.42
N LEU A 746 -17.57 62.13 -28.06
CA LEU A 746 -16.99 62.35 -29.38
C LEU A 746 -18.07 62.50 -30.46
N GLU A 747 -19.14 61.70 -30.42
CA GLU A 747 -20.31 61.88 -31.29
C GLU A 747 -21.01 63.22 -31.06
N LEU A 748 -21.21 63.62 -29.80
CA LEU A 748 -21.83 64.91 -29.46
C LEU A 748 -20.96 66.08 -29.96
N LYS A 749 -19.64 65.99 -29.78
CA LYS A 749 -18.69 66.97 -30.33
C LYS A 749 -18.66 66.94 -31.86
N GLY A 750 -18.79 65.78 -32.50
CA GLY A 750 -18.96 65.67 -33.95
C GLY A 750 -20.23 66.36 -34.46
N LYS A 751 -21.36 66.15 -33.76
CA LYS A 751 -22.64 66.84 -34.02
C LYS A 751 -22.53 68.35 -33.81
N GLU A 752 -21.81 68.80 -32.78
CA GLU A 752 -21.54 70.22 -32.50
C GLU A 752 -20.65 70.86 -33.58
N VAL A 753 -19.58 70.17 -34.03
CA VAL A 753 -18.74 70.62 -35.16
C VAL A 753 -19.53 70.70 -36.46
N LEU A 754 -20.41 69.72 -36.74
CA LEU A 754 -21.31 69.77 -37.89
C LEU A 754 -22.30 70.94 -37.79
N LYS A 755 -22.83 71.22 -36.60
CA LYS A 755 -23.70 72.37 -36.33
C LYS A 755 -22.95 73.69 -36.59
N ILE A 756 -21.79 73.90 -35.97
CA ILE A 756 -20.93 75.09 -36.18
C ILE A 756 -20.59 75.24 -37.67
N ARG A 757 -20.25 74.15 -38.37
CA ARG A 757 -20.00 74.16 -39.82
C ARG A 757 -21.26 74.55 -40.62
N SER A 758 -22.45 74.12 -40.20
CA SER A 758 -23.71 74.49 -40.86
C SER A 758 -24.08 75.95 -40.64
N GLU A 759 -23.85 76.47 -39.42
CA GLU A 759 -24.05 77.86 -39.02
C GLU A 759 -23.06 78.78 -39.72
N ALA A 760 -21.76 78.43 -39.77
CA ALA A 760 -20.75 79.16 -40.52
C ALA A 760 -21.07 79.20 -42.03
N ASN A 761 -21.52 78.08 -42.62
CA ASN A 761 -21.99 78.07 -44.01
C ASN A 761 -23.26 78.91 -44.22
N GLN A 762 -24.12 79.05 -43.22
CA GLN A 762 -25.27 79.95 -43.28
C GLN A 762 -24.83 81.42 -43.16
N GLN A 763 -23.87 81.72 -42.29
CA GLN A 763 -23.25 83.04 -42.15
C GLN A 763 -22.64 83.49 -43.49
N ILE A 764 -21.82 82.63 -44.12
CA ILE A 764 -21.22 82.90 -45.45
C ILE A 764 -22.30 83.16 -46.52
N ARG A 765 -23.44 82.43 -46.48
CA ARG A 765 -24.56 82.70 -47.40
C ARG A 765 -25.24 84.04 -47.12
N LEU A 766 -25.35 84.44 -45.85
CA LEU A 766 -25.94 85.73 -45.46
C LEU A 766 -25.00 86.89 -45.84
N GLU A 767 -23.71 86.81 -45.51
CA GLU A 767 -22.69 87.78 -45.92
C GLU A 767 -22.64 87.93 -47.45
N GLY A 768 -22.68 86.81 -48.19
CA GLY A 768 -22.76 86.80 -49.66
C GLY A 768 -24.11 87.29 -50.24
N THR A 769 -25.13 87.51 -49.41
CA THR A 769 -26.34 88.28 -49.78
C THR A 769 -26.23 89.75 -49.38
N GLU A 770 -25.62 90.07 -48.24
CA GLU A 770 -25.38 91.44 -47.80
C GLU A 770 -24.40 92.19 -48.73
N GLU A 771 -23.34 91.54 -49.24
CA GLU A 771 -22.47 92.12 -50.28
C GLU A 771 -23.24 92.50 -51.54
N LYS A 772 -24.24 91.69 -51.94
CA LYS A 772 -25.10 91.99 -53.10
C LYS A 772 -26.03 93.18 -52.85
N PHE A 773 -26.43 93.43 -51.59
CA PHE A 773 -27.14 94.65 -51.22
C PHE A 773 -26.21 95.86 -51.11
N ARG A 774 -24.96 95.67 -50.67
CA ARG A 774 -23.95 96.74 -50.53
C ARG A 774 -23.46 97.29 -51.88
N ASN A 775 -23.36 96.43 -52.89
CA ASN A 775 -22.91 96.79 -54.24
C ASN A 775 -24.03 97.33 -55.15
N ARG A 776 -25.15 97.79 -54.59
CA ARG A 776 -26.24 98.40 -55.35
C ARG A 776 -26.00 99.91 -55.48
N GLU A 777 -25.67 100.37 -56.69
CA GLU A 777 -25.47 101.79 -56.98
C GLU A 777 -26.65 102.65 -56.48
N SER A 778 -26.34 103.70 -55.70
CA SER A 778 -27.35 104.58 -55.10
C SER A 778 -28.02 105.46 -56.17
N ARG A 779 -29.31 105.76 -56.00
CA ARG A 779 -30.07 106.49 -57.02
C ARG A 779 -29.66 107.96 -57.07
N PRO A 780 -29.77 108.63 -58.23
CA PRO A 780 -29.43 110.05 -58.35
C PRO A 780 -30.32 110.94 -57.45
N GLU A 781 -31.54 110.52 -57.17
CA GLU A 781 -32.46 111.16 -56.22
C GLU A 781 -31.87 111.23 -54.79
N ASP A 782 -31.28 110.12 -54.31
CA ASP A 782 -30.66 110.04 -52.99
C ASP A 782 -29.41 110.93 -52.91
N LEU A 783 -28.62 110.98 -53.98
CA LEU A 783 -27.43 111.83 -54.08
C LEU A 783 -27.78 113.33 -54.06
N GLN A 784 -28.88 113.72 -54.71
CA GLN A 784 -29.36 115.10 -54.70
C GLN A 784 -29.89 115.50 -53.32
N MET A 785 -30.65 114.63 -52.64
CA MET A 785 -31.12 114.90 -51.28
C MET A 785 -29.96 114.97 -50.27
N ILE A 786 -28.90 114.17 -50.44
CA ILE A 786 -27.67 114.26 -49.64
C ILE A 786 -26.91 115.57 -49.91
N ALA A 787 -26.96 116.13 -51.12
CA ALA A 787 -26.36 117.42 -51.43
C ALA A 787 -27.12 118.57 -50.74
N GLU A 788 -28.45 118.62 -50.87
CA GLU A 788 -29.31 119.62 -50.23
C GLU A 788 -29.23 119.56 -48.69
N LEU A 789 -29.15 118.36 -48.10
CA LEU A 789 -28.93 118.18 -46.67
C LEU A 789 -27.54 118.64 -46.22
N LYS A 790 -26.50 118.49 -47.04
CA LYS A 790 -25.16 119.02 -46.74
C LYS A 790 -25.11 120.54 -46.81
N GLU A 791 -25.81 121.15 -47.76
CA GLU A 791 -25.92 122.61 -47.88
C GLU A 791 -26.68 123.22 -46.69
N MET A 792 -27.83 122.64 -46.30
CA MET A 792 -28.54 123.05 -45.09
C MET A 792 -27.72 122.86 -43.80
N VAL A 793 -26.83 121.86 -43.73
CA VAL A 793 -25.93 121.67 -42.58
C VAL A 793 -24.83 122.73 -42.54
N THR A 794 -24.21 123.10 -43.67
CA THR A 794 -23.18 124.15 -43.69
C THR A 794 -23.75 125.55 -43.42
N GLU A 795 -24.97 125.85 -43.88
CA GLU A 795 -25.70 127.06 -43.49
C GLU A 795 -25.98 127.10 -41.97
N ARG A 796 -26.40 125.97 -41.39
CA ARG A 796 -26.68 125.88 -39.95
C ARG A 796 -25.41 125.99 -39.10
N GLU A 797 -24.29 125.43 -39.55
CA GLU A 797 -22.99 125.57 -38.88
C GLU A 797 -22.43 127.00 -38.94
N THR A 798 -22.64 127.73 -40.04
CA THR A 798 -22.22 129.15 -40.14
C THR A 798 -23.09 130.08 -39.30
N LEU A 799 -24.39 129.76 -39.11
CA LEU A 799 -25.27 130.44 -38.15
C LEU A 799 -24.88 130.15 -36.69
N VAL A 800 -24.56 128.89 -36.36
CA VAL A 800 -24.09 128.50 -35.01
C VAL A 800 -22.76 129.20 -34.67
N LYS A 801 -21.80 129.27 -35.60
CA LYS A 801 -20.53 130.01 -35.41
C LYS A 801 -20.75 131.52 -35.19
N LYS A 802 -21.79 132.13 -35.78
CA LYS A 802 -22.14 133.55 -35.53
C LYS A 802 -22.84 133.77 -34.17
N LEU A 803 -23.55 132.78 -33.63
CA LEU A 803 -24.26 132.89 -32.34
C LEU A 803 -23.36 132.58 -31.14
N VAL A 804 -22.41 131.65 -31.26
CA VAL A 804 -21.49 131.26 -30.16
C VAL A 804 -20.51 132.39 -29.78
N GLN A 805 -20.23 133.34 -30.68
CA GLN A 805 -19.28 134.44 -30.43
C GLN A 805 -19.85 135.60 -29.57
N LYS A 806 -21.17 135.70 -29.32
CA LYS A 806 -21.81 136.94 -28.80
C LYS A 806 -22.47 136.88 -27.42
N ARG A 807 -22.46 135.76 -26.69
CA ARG A 807 -22.93 135.74 -25.29
C ARG A 807 -22.19 134.76 -24.37
N LYS A 808 -20.94 135.14 -24.07
CA LYS A 808 -20.15 134.59 -22.96
C LYS A 808 -20.35 135.48 -21.72
N ASN A 809 -21.38 135.21 -20.91
CA ASN A 809 -21.48 135.61 -19.50
C ASN A 809 -22.78 135.07 -18.85
N ASP A 810 -22.68 134.75 -17.55
CA ASP A 810 -23.75 134.37 -16.61
C ASP A 810 -24.54 133.06 -16.90
N LYS A 811 -25.00 132.28 -15.91
CA LYS A 811 -24.51 131.97 -14.55
C LYS A 811 -25.34 130.77 -14.01
N SER A 812 -24.72 129.88 -13.22
CA SER A 812 -25.30 129.06 -12.14
C SER A 812 -26.50 128.09 -12.33
N ALA A 813 -26.40 126.95 -11.64
CA ALA A 813 -27.45 126.21 -10.89
C ALA A 813 -28.28 125.05 -11.52
N ASN A 814 -27.77 123.83 -11.30
CA ASN A 814 -28.34 122.74 -10.46
C ASN A 814 -29.59 121.88 -10.83
N ARG A 815 -29.37 120.54 -10.69
CA ARG A 815 -30.27 119.42 -10.29
C ARG A 815 -31.46 118.98 -11.18
N PHE A 816 -31.47 117.68 -11.52
CA PHE A 816 -32.37 116.59 -11.06
C PHE A 816 -31.80 115.27 -11.67
N SER A 817 -31.16 114.36 -10.92
CA SER A 817 -31.67 113.04 -10.43
C SER A 817 -32.55 112.27 -11.43
N SER A 818 -32.37 110.96 -11.67
CA SER A 818 -32.49 109.89 -10.66
C SER A 818 -31.79 108.55 -10.98
N SER A 819 -31.26 107.88 -9.95
CA SER A 819 -31.08 106.40 -9.86
C SER A 819 -32.39 105.73 -9.36
N PRO A 820 -32.60 104.38 -9.31
CA PRO A 820 -31.83 103.37 -8.53
C PRO A 820 -31.53 102.06 -9.32
N ASN A 821 -30.79 101.03 -8.91
CA ASN A 821 -30.24 100.50 -7.62
C ASN A 821 -31.12 99.44 -6.88
N LEU A 822 -30.46 98.49 -6.17
CA LEU A 822 -30.96 97.34 -5.36
C LEU A 822 -31.44 96.11 -6.17
N ARG A 823 -31.12 94.83 -5.88
CA ARG A 823 -30.47 94.06 -4.78
C ARG A 823 -31.27 93.81 -3.48
N ALA A 824 -31.85 92.61 -3.36
CA ALA A 824 -31.99 91.74 -2.15
C ALA A 824 -32.48 90.34 -2.64
N ASN A 825 -31.92 89.18 -2.27
CA ASN A 825 -31.88 88.47 -0.97
C ASN A 825 -33.26 88.14 -0.39
N ALA A 826 -33.53 86.99 0.25
CA ALA A 826 -32.93 85.64 0.33
C ALA A 826 -33.87 84.73 1.19
N GLU A 827 -33.51 83.46 1.42
CA GLU A 827 -34.17 82.44 2.30
C GLU A 827 -35.30 81.60 1.67
N ALA A 828 -35.43 80.27 1.91
CA ALA A 828 -34.52 79.29 2.52
C ALA A 828 -34.95 77.83 2.20
N SER A 829 -34.05 76.87 2.50
CA SER A 829 -34.27 75.41 2.71
C SER A 829 -34.09 74.43 1.54
N GLY A 830 -33.22 73.42 1.74
CA GLY A 830 -33.39 72.06 1.19
C GLY A 830 -32.24 71.50 0.34
N ALA A 831 -31.53 70.50 0.90
CA ALA A 831 -30.48 69.63 0.32
C ALA A 831 -30.58 69.22 -1.17
N GLY A 832 -29.51 68.81 -1.87
CA GLY A 832 -28.10 68.59 -1.48
C GLY A 832 -27.33 67.77 -2.57
N SER A 833 -26.04 67.46 -2.34
CA SER A 833 -25.14 66.66 -3.23
C SER A 833 -24.78 67.31 -4.59
N SER A 834 -23.58 67.18 -5.20
CA SER A 834 -22.26 66.67 -4.77
C SER A 834 -21.13 67.25 -5.67
N GLN A 835 -19.92 67.29 -5.14
CA GLN A 835 -18.59 67.70 -5.68
C GLN A 835 -18.03 66.82 -6.84
N PRO A 836 -16.77 67.01 -7.35
CA PRO A 836 -15.88 68.19 -7.45
C PRO A 836 -15.04 68.30 -8.78
N GLN A 837 -14.17 69.32 -8.88
CA GLN A 837 -12.74 69.35 -9.32
C GLN A 837 -12.23 70.81 -9.12
N PRO A 838 -10.92 71.17 -9.08
CA PRO A 838 -9.75 70.39 -9.49
C PRO A 838 -8.46 70.42 -8.61
N SER A 839 -7.56 69.48 -8.93
CA SER A 839 -6.07 69.50 -8.95
C SER A 839 -5.14 70.03 -7.81
N ARG A 840 -4.14 69.17 -7.50
CA ARG A 840 -2.66 69.38 -7.38
C ARG A 840 -1.90 69.28 -6.02
N LEU A 841 -0.97 68.29 -6.00
CA LEU A 841 0.39 68.22 -5.41
C LEU A 841 0.68 67.83 -3.91
N GLN A 842 1.37 66.67 -3.78
CA GLN A 842 2.65 66.43 -3.02
C GLN A 842 2.57 66.22 -1.47
N PRO A 843 3.57 65.54 -0.81
CA PRO A 843 3.23 64.31 -0.06
C PRO A 843 3.91 64.09 1.32
N ILE A 844 3.50 63.01 2.05
CA ILE A 844 4.23 62.31 3.16
C ILE A 844 4.43 63.17 4.45
N PRO A 845 4.71 62.65 5.69
CA PRO A 845 4.84 61.27 6.23
C PRO A 845 3.90 60.93 7.42
N ASN A 846 3.91 59.67 7.88
CA ASN A 846 4.32 59.29 9.26
C ASN A 846 4.16 57.79 9.55
N SER A 847 5.29 57.10 9.68
CA SER A 847 5.42 55.89 10.50
C SER A 847 5.83 56.26 11.93
N PRO A 848 5.62 55.39 12.92
CA PRO A 848 6.41 55.36 14.14
C PRO A 848 7.58 54.36 13.97
N ILE A 849 8.81 54.82 14.19
CA ILE A 849 10.03 54.00 14.31
C ILE A 849 10.59 54.18 15.73
N HIS A 850 11.44 53.22 16.14
CA HIS A 850 12.36 53.17 17.30
C HIS A 850 11.86 52.23 18.41
N GLN A 851 12.65 51.28 18.95
CA GLN A 851 14.07 50.91 18.73
C GLN A 851 14.22 49.39 19.01
N LEU A 852 15.35 48.69 18.81
CA LEU A 852 16.75 49.10 18.64
C LEU A 852 17.49 48.16 17.62
N GLU A 853 18.77 47.91 17.84
CA GLU A 853 19.76 47.13 17.05
C GLU A 853 19.88 45.68 17.60
N LEU A 854 20.36 44.66 16.88
CA LEU A 854 21.71 44.53 16.29
C LEU A 854 21.75 43.77 14.95
N ASN A 855 22.60 44.26 14.05
CA ASN A 855 23.11 43.51 12.89
C ASN A 855 24.44 42.82 13.25
N THR A 856 24.63 41.58 12.81
CA THR A 856 25.95 41.10 12.30
C THR A 856 25.74 40.00 11.28
N SER A 857 26.52 40.02 10.19
CA SER A 857 26.49 39.02 9.11
C SER A 857 27.87 38.37 8.92
N LYS A 858 27.88 37.18 8.30
CA LYS A 858 29.03 36.34 7.82
C LYS A 858 29.66 35.32 8.82
N PRO A 859 30.32 34.23 8.30
CA PRO A 859 30.12 32.87 8.86
C PRO A 859 31.40 32.05 9.20
N LEU A 860 31.18 30.79 9.67
CA LEU A 860 32.16 29.69 9.92
C LEU A 860 33.05 29.86 11.17
N PRO A 861 33.65 28.80 11.79
CA PRO A 861 33.85 27.39 11.35
C PRO A 861 33.35 26.30 12.36
N PRO A 862 33.58 24.98 12.15
CA PRO A 862 33.05 23.90 13.01
C PRO A 862 34.05 23.38 14.06
N PRO A 863 33.58 22.65 15.10
CA PRO A 863 34.42 21.79 15.93
C PRO A 863 34.38 20.31 15.47
N THR A 864 35.56 19.68 15.38
CA THR A 864 35.76 18.25 15.13
C THR A 864 36.16 17.52 16.44
N PRO A 865 36.64 16.26 16.47
CA PRO A 865 36.01 15.18 17.22
C PRO A 865 36.82 14.70 18.45
N PRO A 866 36.37 13.67 19.19
CA PRO A 866 37.27 12.75 19.89
C PRO A 866 37.65 11.57 18.96
N THR A 867 38.95 11.29 18.86
CA THR A 867 39.54 10.33 17.92
C THR A 867 39.76 8.95 18.55
N GLU A 868 39.46 7.90 17.77
CA GLU A 868 40.12 6.59 17.70
C GLU A 868 40.67 5.84 18.95
N SER A 869 40.41 4.53 18.95
CA SER A 869 41.46 3.53 19.22
C SER A 869 41.49 2.48 18.10
N LYS A 870 42.65 2.32 17.44
CA LYS A 870 42.84 1.50 16.23
C LYS A 870 42.94 0.00 16.52
N LYS A 871 42.66 -0.84 15.50
CA LYS A 871 43.28 -2.17 15.35
C LYS A 871 44.81 -2.01 15.30
N PHE A 872 45.59 -2.90 15.93
CA PHE A 872 46.79 -3.55 15.33
C PHE A 872 47.37 -4.63 16.27
N MET A 873 47.41 -5.87 15.77
CA MET A 873 48.44 -6.93 15.90
C MET A 873 49.16 -7.30 17.23
N SER A 874 49.37 -8.62 17.39
CA SER A 874 50.45 -9.29 18.15
C SER A 874 51.82 -9.14 17.45
N PRO A 875 52.98 -9.58 18.01
CA PRO A 875 53.30 -10.06 19.37
C PRO A 875 54.39 -9.15 20.03
N PRO A 876 55.13 -9.61 21.07
CA PRO A 876 56.54 -9.97 20.78
C PRO A 876 57.13 -11.09 21.66
N GLU A 877 58.40 -11.40 21.37
CA GLU A 877 59.33 -12.25 22.14
C GLU A 877 60.24 -11.33 23.02
N THR A 878 61.27 -11.76 23.79
CA THR A 878 62.02 -13.03 23.91
C THR A 878 62.68 -13.13 25.32
N GLU A 879 63.29 -14.27 25.63
CA GLU A 879 64.36 -14.55 26.64
C GLU A 879 64.38 -13.93 28.05
N GLU A 880 64.38 -14.78 29.09
CA GLU A 880 65.60 -15.02 29.90
C GLU A 880 65.52 -16.38 30.64
N SER A 881 66.65 -17.10 30.77
CA SER A 881 66.80 -18.37 31.50
C SER A 881 67.81 -18.20 32.66
N PRO A 882 67.83 -19.07 33.69
CA PRO A 882 68.88 -20.13 33.72
C PRO A 882 68.45 -21.49 34.37
N VAL A 883 68.83 -22.67 33.84
CA VAL A 883 69.95 -23.58 34.26
C VAL A 883 69.80 -24.20 35.68
N ALA A 884 69.92 -25.51 35.99
CA ALA A 884 70.43 -26.75 35.33
C ALA A 884 69.59 -27.99 35.77
N SER A 885 69.32 -29.05 34.95
CA SER A 885 70.13 -30.29 34.69
C SER A 885 70.20 -31.34 35.84
N PRO A 886 70.52 -32.63 35.59
CA PRO A 886 69.87 -33.59 34.66
C PRO A 886 69.69 -35.04 35.26
N ASP A 887 68.91 -35.94 34.64
CA ASP A 887 69.15 -37.42 34.63
C ASP A 887 68.22 -38.19 33.63
N PRO A 888 68.50 -39.46 33.22
CA PRO A 888 68.55 -39.76 31.78
C PRO A 888 67.97 -41.13 31.38
N GLN A 889 66.72 -41.21 30.93
CA GLN A 889 66.17 -42.48 30.40
C GLN A 889 65.17 -42.28 29.24
N ARG A 890 65.72 -41.87 28.09
CA ARG A 890 65.04 -41.95 26.76
C ARG A 890 66.02 -42.36 25.65
N GLN A 891 66.57 -43.56 25.77
CA GLN A 891 66.97 -44.40 24.64
C GLN A 891 66.35 -45.79 24.84
N GLU A 892 66.20 -46.57 23.77
CA GLU A 892 65.61 -47.94 23.78
C GLU A 892 64.08 -48.09 23.96
N TRP A 893 63.24 -47.42 23.16
CA TRP A 893 61.87 -47.89 22.86
C TRP A 893 61.46 -47.64 21.39
N PHE A 894 62.41 -47.79 20.46
CA PHE A 894 62.20 -47.68 19.01
C PHE A 894 62.83 -48.87 18.23
N ALA A 895 62.59 -50.07 18.74
CA ALA A 895 62.76 -51.35 18.03
C ALA A 895 61.80 -52.38 18.65
N GLN A 896 61.45 -53.42 17.89
CA GLN A 896 60.56 -54.54 18.32
C GLN A 896 59.05 -54.23 18.44
N TYR A 897 58.43 -53.77 17.35
CA TYR A 897 57.03 -54.13 17.05
C TYR A 897 56.85 -54.44 15.55
N PHE A 898 57.52 -55.50 15.10
CA PHE A 898 57.12 -56.33 13.94
C PHE A 898 58.05 -57.57 13.85
N THR A 899 57.56 -58.74 14.31
CA THR A 899 57.84 -60.07 13.72
C THR A 899 56.98 -61.13 14.42
N PHE A 900 56.15 -61.82 13.63
CA PHE A 900 55.22 -62.91 13.96
C PHE A 900 54.07 -62.61 14.94
#